data_AF-A0A1Z4EJD9-F1
#
_entry.id   AF-A0A1Z4EJD9-F1
#
_cell.length_a   1.000
_cell.length_b   1.000
_cell.length_c   1.000
_cell.angle_alpha   90.00
_cell.angle_beta   90.00
_cell.angle_gamma   90.00
#
_symmetry.space_group_name_H-M   'P 1'
#
loop_
_entity.id
_entity.type
_entity.pdbx_description
1 polymer ?
#
loop_
_entity_poly.entity_id
_entity_poly.type
_entity_poly.pdbx_seq_one_letter_code
_entity_poly.pdbx_strand_id
1 'polypeptide(L)'
;MARQWSARHLRRAEDEEPPTGEGGLDDPDPGDDASGALPEEPDAPDEPDEGPAASPEYDDETPSANPGFIQRLSAATRRAPASLGAVVIARLPAVWAGLRPRLARLAVSIAGGLLLCASFPSVNWWWAAVAAAALLGWVLTHPATTPVGGLGYGFLFGFAFYAPLLPWISLLVGAVPWLVLAALCAVFPALFGLFAVVVRGLPGWPIWFALVWTAQEWLKSVVPFGGFPWGAVAFGQTEGPLLPLVQLGGVALLSMAVMLVGFSATAIGREIAQWWRGGHGRAAEPGGATAADTAPPAVVLPGICICLVLFAAAVVWPHVRHAGAGSGGETPVTVAAVQGNVPRLGLNFNEQRRQVLDNHVRETLRLAEDVRAGAAPQPQFVVWPENSSDIDPLLNPDAAQQIAEAAHAIGAPIMFGTVLDLPGRANDPAQYTTNTVIVWNPVTGPADRHDKEIVQPFGEYLPMAGLLKHLSGYADRAGHFVPRPGTGVVHIAGVPVGVTTCWEVIFDRAPRKAVRNGAQLLAVPTNNATFNQRMSEQELAFAKLRAVEHDRYALVAGTTGVSAIIAPDGAELVRTSFFTPAYLDIQVRLKTALTPATRWGPILQWVLVATAGAVILAGIRHNGWFLRPMRRRPAPPDQPSDEPEEPTASDTGPAPDRGDDDVPPEQGSDYTPLHHKSGRPPRNLGRHRGAT
;
A
#
# COMPACT_ATOMS: atom_id res chain seq x y z
N MET A 1 -35.83 8.61 -24.56
CA MET A 1 -36.91 7.67 -24.20
C MET A 1 -36.40 6.80 -23.06
N ALA A 2 -36.81 7.11 -21.83
CA ALA A 2 -36.37 6.43 -20.61
C ALA A 2 -37.53 6.43 -19.60
N ARG A 3 -37.49 5.51 -18.62
CA ARG A 3 -38.55 5.17 -17.64
C ARG A 3 -39.70 4.30 -18.16
N GLN A 4 -39.46 3.00 -18.17
CA GLN A 4 -40.38 1.94 -17.69
C GLN A 4 -39.53 0.66 -17.56
N TRP A 5 -40.06 -0.39 -16.90
CA TRP A 5 -39.34 -1.62 -16.51
C TRP A 5 -38.41 -1.52 -15.28
N SER A 6 -38.98 -1.14 -14.14
CA SER A 6 -38.52 -1.61 -12.82
C SER A 6 -39.66 -1.52 -11.80
N ALA A 7 -40.59 -2.49 -11.83
CA ALA A 7 -41.65 -2.68 -10.83
C ALA A 7 -42.42 -4.00 -11.05
N ARG A 8 -41.90 -5.13 -10.57
CA ARG A 8 -42.61 -6.38 -10.23
C ARG A 8 -41.66 -7.28 -9.42
N HIS A 9 -42.17 -8.03 -8.45
CA HIS A 9 -41.46 -8.98 -7.57
C HIS A 9 -40.73 -8.47 -6.30
N LEU A 10 -41.24 -7.44 -5.62
CA LEU A 10 -41.00 -7.26 -4.17
C LEU A 10 -42.25 -6.68 -3.48
N ARG A 11 -43.12 -7.55 -2.93
CA ARG A 11 -44.06 -7.25 -1.81
C ARG A 11 -44.90 -8.47 -1.39
N ARG A 12 -44.57 -9.07 -0.23
CA ARG A 12 -45.45 -9.65 0.81
C ARG A 12 -44.69 -10.67 1.65
N ALA A 13 -44.59 -10.43 2.96
CA ALA A 13 -44.63 -11.42 4.05
C ALA A 13 -44.25 -10.72 5.38
N GLU A 14 -45.21 -10.06 6.00
CA GLU A 14 -45.23 -9.67 7.43
C GLU A 14 -46.72 -9.38 7.78
N ASP A 15 -47.06 -9.52 9.06
CA ASP A 15 -48.41 -9.47 9.68
C ASP A 15 -49.35 -10.68 9.44
N GLU A 16 -49.50 -11.53 10.48
CA GLU A 16 -50.79 -12.14 10.86
C GLU A 16 -50.76 -12.61 12.34
N GLU A 17 -51.72 -12.13 13.14
CA GLU A 17 -51.95 -12.52 14.56
C GLU A 17 -52.84 -13.78 14.66
N PRO A 18 -52.83 -14.51 15.79
CA PRO A 18 -53.60 -15.75 15.96
C PRO A 18 -55.07 -15.50 16.39
N PRO A 19 -56.03 -16.34 15.96
CA PRO A 19 -57.41 -16.27 16.43
C PRO A 19 -57.64 -17.03 17.76
N THR A 20 -58.67 -16.59 18.50
CA THR A 20 -59.12 -17.16 19.78
C THR A 20 -60.51 -17.83 19.67
N GLY A 21 -60.80 -18.74 20.62
CA GLY A 21 -62.10 -19.35 20.86
C GLY A 21 -62.39 -20.64 20.07
N GLU A 22 -63.22 -21.57 20.55
CA GLU A 22 -63.77 -21.80 21.89
C GLU A 22 -64.42 -23.22 21.91
N GLY A 23 -64.58 -23.85 23.09
CA GLY A 23 -65.35 -25.10 23.24
C GLY A 23 -64.54 -26.31 23.72
N GLY A 24 -64.75 -26.72 24.96
CA GLY A 24 -64.16 -27.95 25.54
C GLY A 24 -65.23 -28.99 25.89
N LEU A 25 -64.80 -30.10 26.51
CA LEU A 25 -65.45 -30.79 27.63
C LEU A 25 -64.65 -32.05 28.05
N ASP A 26 -64.92 -32.49 29.29
CA ASP A 26 -64.69 -33.81 29.91
C ASP A 26 -63.27 -34.23 30.39
N ASP A 27 -63.12 -34.07 31.71
CA ASP A 27 -62.29 -34.82 32.68
C ASP A 27 -62.76 -36.31 32.77
N PRO A 28 -62.01 -37.29 33.35
CA PRO A 28 -61.65 -37.25 34.78
C PRO A 28 -60.33 -37.93 35.25
N ASP A 29 -59.91 -37.50 36.45
CA ASP A 29 -59.02 -38.14 37.47
C ASP A 29 -59.60 -39.52 37.97
N PRO A 30 -58.99 -40.34 38.89
CA PRO A 30 -57.79 -40.13 39.72
C PRO A 30 -56.83 -41.34 39.92
N GLY A 31 -55.73 -41.13 40.68
CA GLY A 31 -54.92 -42.21 41.27
C GLY A 31 -53.67 -41.76 42.07
N ASP A 32 -53.74 -41.86 43.41
CA ASP A 32 -52.66 -41.59 44.39
C ASP A 32 -51.37 -42.41 44.20
N ASP A 33 -50.21 -41.85 44.59
CA ASP A 33 -49.47 -42.35 45.78
C ASP A 33 -48.39 -41.37 46.30
N ALA A 34 -47.96 -41.54 47.56
CA ALA A 34 -47.55 -40.41 48.42
C ALA A 34 -46.06 -40.28 48.84
N SER A 35 -45.77 -39.09 49.42
CA SER A 35 -44.86 -38.82 50.57
C SER A 35 -43.39 -38.38 50.37
N GLY A 36 -42.89 -37.48 51.25
CA GLY A 36 -41.45 -37.29 51.55
C GLY A 36 -40.94 -35.84 51.73
N ALA A 37 -41.07 -35.26 52.94
CA ALA A 37 -40.73 -33.87 53.30
C ALA A 37 -39.23 -33.42 53.25
N LEU A 38 -39.02 -32.09 53.20
CA LEU A 38 -37.77 -31.34 53.48
C LEU A 38 -37.51 -31.22 55.02
N PRO A 39 -36.32 -30.79 55.52
CA PRO A 39 -36.01 -29.34 55.65
C PRO A 39 -34.51 -28.87 55.58
N GLU A 40 -34.35 -27.62 55.13
CA GLU A 40 -33.47 -26.51 55.58
C GLU A 40 -31.91 -26.56 55.69
N GLU A 41 -31.33 -25.42 55.28
CA GLU A 41 -29.96 -24.84 55.41
C GLU A 41 -29.69 -24.33 56.87
N PRO A 42 -28.46 -23.92 57.32
CA PRO A 42 -27.69 -22.80 56.73
C PRO A 42 -26.14 -22.66 56.97
N ASP A 43 -25.57 -21.72 56.19
CA ASP A 43 -24.48 -20.73 56.45
C ASP A 43 -23.08 -21.06 57.06
N ALA A 44 -22.17 -20.09 56.87
CA ALA A 44 -20.71 -20.18 56.99
C ALA A 44 -20.11 -19.33 58.16
N PRO A 45 -18.84 -18.86 58.14
CA PRO A 45 -17.69 -19.51 58.79
C PRO A 45 -17.01 -18.68 59.92
N ASP A 46 -16.19 -19.33 60.76
CA ASP A 46 -15.47 -18.69 61.89
C ASP A 46 -13.93 -18.89 61.88
N GLU A 47 -13.23 -17.88 62.43
CA GLU A 47 -11.80 -17.90 62.82
C GLU A 47 -11.59 -18.60 64.19
N PRO A 48 -10.33 -18.76 64.65
CA PRO A 48 -10.10 -18.64 66.10
C PRO A 48 -8.84 -17.82 66.50
N ASP A 49 -8.88 -17.35 67.76
CA ASP A 49 -8.04 -16.28 68.33
C ASP A 49 -7.18 -16.72 69.55
N GLU A 50 -6.22 -15.85 69.91
CA GLU A 50 -5.25 -15.74 71.04
C GLU A 50 -5.08 -16.73 72.23
N GLY A 51 -3.79 -16.96 72.58
CA GLY A 51 -3.23 -16.84 73.96
C GLY A 51 -3.14 -18.08 74.87
N PRO A 52 -2.38 -18.07 76.01
CA PRO A 52 -1.52 -17.02 76.59
C PRO A 52 -0.05 -17.47 76.94
N ALA A 53 0.69 -16.67 77.72
CA ALA A 53 2.17 -16.68 77.82
C ALA A 53 2.81 -17.18 79.15
N ALA A 54 4.12 -17.49 79.11
CA ALA A 54 5.06 -17.42 80.25
C ALA A 54 6.54 -17.35 79.77
N SER A 55 7.41 -16.62 80.50
CA SER A 55 8.87 -16.51 80.28
C SER A 55 9.62 -16.64 81.62
N PRO A 56 10.91 -17.04 81.63
CA PRO A 56 11.96 -16.01 81.79
C PRO A 56 13.36 -16.29 81.18
N GLU A 57 14.06 -15.18 80.91
CA GLU A 57 15.50 -14.85 81.12
C GLU A 57 16.71 -15.62 80.49
N TYR A 58 17.52 -14.81 79.80
CA TYR A 58 19.01 -14.76 79.67
C TYR A 58 19.84 -16.03 79.40
N ASP A 59 20.62 -16.01 78.30
CA ASP A 59 22.02 -15.54 78.43
C ASP A 59 22.55 -14.90 77.13
N ASP A 60 23.65 -14.15 77.25
CA ASP A 60 24.19 -13.18 76.27
C ASP A 60 25.38 -13.72 75.46
N GLU A 61 25.37 -13.53 74.14
CA GLU A 61 26.63 -13.43 73.36
C GLU A 61 26.41 -12.72 72.01
N THR A 62 27.04 -11.54 71.85
CA THR A 62 26.98 -10.72 70.62
C THR A 62 28.25 -10.86 69.78
N PRO A 63 28.10 -10.90 68.44
CA PRO A 63 29.09 -10.30 67.55
C PRO A 63 28.53 -9.06 66.83
N SER A 64 29.29 -7.98 66.82
CA SER A 64 28.90 -6.69 66.24
C SER A 64 28.61 -6.74 64.74
N ALA A 65 27.40 -6.35 64.32
CA ALA A 65 27.07 -6.05 62.93
C ALA A 65 26.94 -4.54 62.71
N ASN A 66 27.61 -4.03 61.68
CA ASN A 66 27.87 -2.60 61.47
C ASN A 66 26.59 -1.80 61.08
N PRO A 67 26.13 -0.80 61.88
CA PRO A 67 24.89 -0.06 61.61
C PRO A 67 24.86 0.68 60.26
N GLY A 68 26.04 0.97 59.69
CA GLY A 68 26.16 1.77 58.47
C GLY A 68 25.64 1.12 57.19
N PHE A 69 25.41 -0.20 57.13
CA PHE A 69 25.08 -0.88 55.86
C PHE A 69 23.57 -0.92 55.57
N ILE A 70 22.75 -1.41 56.52
CA ILE A 70 21.29 -1.54 56.35
C ILE A 70 20.62 -0.16 56.23
N GLN A 71 21.12 0.86 56.93
CA GLN A 71 20.64 2.24 56.83
C GLN A 71 20.98 2.91 55.48
N ARG A 72 22.08 2.50 54.82
CA ARG A 72 22.42 2.95 53.45
C ARG A 72 21.58 2.24 52.38
N LEU A 73 21.28 0.94 52.56
CA LEU A 73 20.45 0.19 51.60
C LEU A 73 19.01 0.72 51.56
N SER A 74 18.40 0.94 52.73
CA SER A 74 17.03 1.45 52.88
C SER A 74 16.84 2.90 52.41
N ALA A 75 17.89 3.72 52.48
CA ALA A 75 17.90 5.07 51.91
C ALA A 75 18.01 5.10 50.37
N ALA A 76 18.62 4.06 49.76
CA ALA A 76 18.80 3.96 48.32
C ALA A 76 17.52 3.49 47.60
N THR A 77 16.84 2.47 48.12
CA THR A 77 15.63 1.89 47.47
C THR A 77 14.42 2.82 47.48
N ARG A 78 14.29 3.75 48.44
CA ARG A 78 13.21 4.77 48.42
C ARG A 78 13.50 5.99 47.52
N ARG A 79 14.74 6.17 47.04
CA ARG A 79 15.15 7.33 46.19
C ARG A 79 15.26 7.01 44.69
N ALA A 80 15.27 5.74 44.30
CA ALA A 80 15.33 5.34 42.88
C ALA A 80 14.03 5.62 42.09
N PRO A 81 12.81 5.31 42.59
CA PRO A 81 11.57 5.60 41.83
C PRO A 81 11.28 7.10 41.76
N ALA A 82 11.53 7.82 42.86
CA ALA A 82 11.28 9.24 42.99
C ALA A 82 12.20 10.09 42.11
N SER A 83 13.47 9.69 41.90
CA SER A 83 14.41 10.44 41.05
C SER A 83 14.11 10.31 39.56
N LEU A 84 13.71 9.14 39.08
CA LEU A 84 13.22 8.95 37.71
C LEU A 84 11.92 9.75 37.46
N GLY A 85 10.95 9.68 38.39
CA GLY A 85 9.73 10.49 38.33
C GLY A 85 10.02 11.99 38.32
N ALA A 86 10.89 12.48 39.21
CA ALA A 86 11.28 13.88 39.27
C ALA A 86 12.01 14.36 38.00
N VAL A 87 12.87 13.54 37.38
CA VAL A 87 13.54 13.90 36.12
C VAL A 87 12.57 13.95 34.94
N VAL A 88 11.57 13.05 34.90
CA VAL A 88 10.49 13.13 33.90
C VAL A 88 9.64 14.38 34.13
N ILE A 89 9.19 14.63 35.36
CA ILE A 89 8.36 15.80 35.73
C ILE A 89 9.11 17.12 35.47
N ALA A 90 10.39 17.22 35.81
CA ALA A 90 11.22 18.40 35.51
C ALA A 90 11.43 18.63 34.00
N ARG A 91 11.33 17.58 33.17
CA ARG A 91 11.37 17.71 31.71
C ARG A 91 10.00 18.00 31.08
N LEU A 92 8.87 17.78 31.77
CA LEU A 92 7.54 18.06 31.24
C LEU A 92 7.36 19.51 30.75
N PRO A 93 7.79 20.58 31.46
CA PRO A 93 7.65 21.95 30.97
C PRO A 93 8.43 22.22 29.68
N ALA A 94 9.64 21.67 29.56
CA ALA A 94 10.48 21.82 28.37
C ALA A 94 9.93 21.02 27.17
N VAL A 95 9.45 19.80 27.41
CA VAL A 95 8.76 18.97 26.41
C VAL A 95 7.45 19.66 25.96
N TRP A 96 6.66 20.20 26.89
CA TRP A 96 5.44 20.93 26.59
C TRP A 96 5.69 22.23 25.82
N ALA A 97 6.72 23.00 26.18
CA ALA A 97 7.13 24.18 25.43
C ALA A 97 7.57 23.85 24.00
N GLY A 98 8.24 22.70 23.80
CA GLY A 98 8.60 22.19 22.47
C GLY A 98 7.42 21.62 21.66
N LEU A 99 6.43 21.03 22.34
CA LEU A 99 5.23 20.43 21.73
C LEU A 99 4.17 21.48 21.37
N ARG A 100 3.89 22.47 22.23
CA ARG A 100 2.86 23.49 22.03
C ARG A 100 2.86 24.15 20.63
N PRO A 101 4.00 24.62 20.06
CA PRO A 101 4.04 25.18 18.70
C PRO A 101 3.97 24.12 17.58
N ARG A 102 3.95 22.83 17.93
CA ARG A 102 3.87 21.67 17.02
C ARG A 102 2.53 20.95 17.07
N LEU A 103 1.72 21.12 18.13
CA LEU A 103 0.44 20.43 18.33
C LEU A 103 -0.48 20.47 17.11
N ALA A 104 -0.68 21.66 16.51
CA ALA A 104 -1.52 21.79 15.31
C ALA A 104 -1.01 20.94 14.13
N ARG A 105 0.31 20.91 13.89
CA ARG A 105 0.90 20.07 12.82
C ARG A 105 0.85 18.58 13.14
N LEU A 106 1.00 18.19 14.41
CA LEU A 106 0.84 16.80 14.85
C LEU A 106 -0.61 16.33 14.64
N ALA A 107 -1.59 17.09 15.14
CA ALA A 107 -3.01 16.79 14.99
C ALA A 107 -3.44 16.72 13.51
N VAL A 108 -3.01 17.68 12.69
CA VAL A 108 -3.29 17.69 11.24
C VAL A 108 -2.62 16.52 10.51
N SER A 109 -1.42 16.09 10.93
CA SER A 109 -0.77 14.89 10.35
C SER A 109 -1.56 13.62 10.66
N ILE A 110 -2.04 13.46 11.90
CA ILE A 110 -2.87 12.31 12.32
C ILE A 110 -4.21 12.33 11.59
N ALA A 111 -4.90 13.48 11.57
CA ALA A 111 -6.17 13.65 10.87
C ALA A 111 -6.04 13.37 9.36
N GLY A 112 -4.93 13.81 8.73
CA GLY A 112 -4.61 13.47 7.36
C GLY A 112 -4.43 11.97 7.14
N GLY A 113 -3.69 11.27 8.00
CA GLY A 113 -3.49 9.81 7.90
C GLY A 113 -4.81 9.04 8.06
N LEU A 114 -5.66 9.45 9.00
CA LEU A 114 -6.99 8.87 9.19
C LEU A 114 -7.94 9.14 8.02
N LEU A 115 -7.91 10.34 7.44
CA LEU A 115 -8.66 10.66 6.22
C LEU A 115 -8.17 9.84 5.01
N LEU A 116 -6.87 9.59 4.89
CA LEU A 116 -6.37 8.68 3.87
C LEU A 116 -6.85 7.25 4.12
N CYS A 117 -6.93 6.79 5.38
CA CYS A 117 -7.53 5.49 5.70
C CYS A 117 -9.01 5.43 5.31
N ALA A 118 -9.77 6.51 5.52
CA ALA A 118 -11.19 6.60 5.17
C ALA A 118 -11.47 6.56 3.65
N SER A 119 -10.47 6.78 2.79
CA SER A 119 -10.66 6.57 1.33
C SER A 119 -10.62 5.10 0.91
N PHE A 120 -10.19 4.18 1.76
CA PHE A 120 -10.14 2.74 1.46
C PHE A 120 -11.40 2.00 1.93
N PRO A 121 -11.64 0.77 1.44
CA PRO A 121 -12.68 -0.09 1.97
C PRO A 121 -12.49 -0.35 3.48
N SER A 122 -13.55 -0.36 4.28
CA SER A 122 -14.97 -0.37 3.91
C SER A 122 -15.65 1.01 3.77
N VAL A 123 -14.90 2.12 3.90
CA VAL A 123 -15.48 3.48 4.00
C VAL A 123 -15.59 4.17 2.63
N ASN A 124 -14.63 3.94 1.73
CA ASN A 124 -14.64 4.39 0.32
C ASN A 124 -14.89 5.89 0.10
N TRP A 125 -14.54 6.77 1.05
CA TRP A 125 -14.61 8.22 0.85
C TRP A 125 -13.45 8.69 -0.04
N TRP A 126 -13.56 8.47 -1.36
CA TRP A 126 -12.51 8.76 -2.35
C TRP A 126 -11.94 10.19 -2.23
N TRP A 127 -12.79 11.16 -1.88
CA TRP A 127 -12.41 12.57 -1.69
C TRP A 127 -11.55 12.81 -0.44
N ALA A 128 -11.60 11.92 0.55
CA ALA A 128 -10.81 12.01 1.77
C ALA A 128 -9.30 11.85 1.50
N ALA A 129 -8.91 11.13 0.44
CA ALA A 129 -7.51 11.09 -0.02
C ALA A 129 -7.01 12.47 -0.51
N VAL A 130 -7.86 13.22 -1.21
CA VAL A 130 -7.54 14.60 -1.66
C VAL A 130 -7.41 15.53 -0.46
N ALA A 131 -8.30 15.41 0.53
CA ALA A 131 -8.22 16.17 1.78
C ALA A 131 -6.96 15.80 2.60
N ALA A 132 -6.63 14.51 2.71
CA ALA A 132 -5.44 14.01 3.38
C ALA A 132 -4.15 14.57 2.77
N ALA A 133 -4.04 14.54 1.43
CA ALA A 133 -2.94 15.17 0.70
C ALA A 133 -2.87 16.68 0.95
N ALA A 134 -4.00 17.38 0.95
CA ALA A 134 -4.06 18.82 1.21
C ALA A 134 -3.58 19.19 2.64
N LEU A 135 -3.96 18.40 3.64
CA LEU A 135 -3.53 18.55 5.04
C LEU A 135 -2.03 18.25 5.21
N LEU A 136 -1.54 17.17 4.61
CA LEU A 136 -0.11 16.82 4.64
C LEU A 136 0.75 17.88 3.93
N GLY A 137 0.29 18.39 2.78
CA GLY A 137 0.90 19.51 2.08
C GLY A 137 0.99 20.77 2.96
N TRP A 138 -0.05 21.08 3.73
CA TRP A 138 -0.04 22.22 4.67
C TRP A 138 1.01 22.06 5.76
N VAL A 139 1.15 20.86 6.35
CA VAL A 139 2.17 20.56 7.37
C VAL A 139 3.59 20.69 6.82
N LEU A 140 3.85 20.15 5.63
CA LEU A 140 5.19 20.08 5.03
C LEU A 140 5.65 21.41 4.42
N THR A 141 4.71 22.24 3.94
CA THR A 141 5.00 23.61 3.48
C THR A 141 5.07 24.63 4.60
N HIS A 142 4.81 24.25 5.86
CA HIS A 142 4.91 25.15 7.00
C HIS A 142 6.38 25.55 7.24
N PRO A 143 6.74 26.85 7.36
CA PRO A 143 8.14 27.30 7.45
C PRO A 143 8.95 26.62 8.58
N ALA A 144 8.33 26.49 9.76
CA ALA A 144 8.93 25.81 10.93
C ALA A 144 9.16 24.29 10.78
N THR A 145 8.67 23.65 9.70
CA THR A 145 8.95 22.24 9.42
C THR A 145 10.33 22.11 8.80
N THR A 146 11.27 21.49 9.51
CA THR A 146 12.62 21.13 9.03
C THR A 146 12.60 19.80 8.27
N PRO A 147 13.65 19.37 7.57
CA PRO A 147 13.67 18.08 6.86
C PRO A 147 13.44 16.88 7.79
N VAL A 148 14.09 16.88 8.96
CA VAL A 148 13.86 15.87 10.01
C VAL A 148 12.44 15.98 10.59
N GLY A 149 11.90 17.20 10.69
CA GLY A 149 10.48 17.41 11.03
C GLY A 149 9.54 16.83 9.97
N GLY A 150 9.85 16.99 8.69
CA GLY A 150 9.12 16.39 7.57
C GLY A 150 9.12 14.86 7.63
N LEU A 151 10.27 14.26 7.95
CA LEU A 151 10.37 12.82 8.21
C LEU A 151 9.45 12.40 9.36
N GLY A 152 9.48 13.11 10.50
CA GLY A 152 8.63 12.81 11.65
C GLY A 152 7.13 12.98 11.39
N TYR A 153 6.72 14.06 10.71
CA TYR A 153 5.32 14.29 10.34
C TYR A 153 4.83 13.29 9.28
N GLY A 154 5.67 12.95 8.30
CA GLY A 154 5.40 11.92 7.30
C GLY A 154 5.24 10.53 7.93
N PHE A 155 6.11 10.18 8.89
CA PHE A 155 5.96 8.94 9.68
C PHE A 155 4.66 8.93 10.48
N LEU A 156 4.32 10.03 11.18
CA LEU A 156 3.09 10.11 11.97
C LEU A 156 1.83 10.00 11.10
N PHE A 157 1.81 10.67 9.94
CA PHE A 157 0.75 10.54 8.94
C PHE A 157 0.65 9.09 8.44
N GLY A 158 1.79 8.49 8.06
CA GLY A 158 1.86 7.12 7.57
C GLY A 158 1.40 6.09 8.61
N PHE A 159 1.75 6.27 9.87
CA PHE A 159 1.36 5.36 10.94
C PHE A 159 -0.13 5.48 11.29
N ALA A 160 -0.65 6.71 11.34
CA ALA A 160 -2.08 6.98 11.49
C ALA A 160 -2.93 6.45 10.32
N PHE A 161 -2.32 6.26 9.15
CA PHE A 161 -2.93 5.58 8.00
C PHE A 161 -2.82 4.05 8.09
N TYR A 162 -1.61 3.49 8.21
CA TYR A 162 -1.39 2.04 8.08
C TYR A 162 -1.86 1.21 9.28
N ALA A 163 -1.82 1.75 10.50
CA ALA A 163 -2.30 1.02 11.67
C ALA A 163 -3.80 0.64 11.53
N PRO A 164 -4.74 1.58 11.31
CA PRO A 164 -6.16 1.23 11.11
C PRO A 164 -6.46 0.54 9.77
N LEU A 165 -5.58 0.64 8.76
CA LEU A 165 -5.76 -0.04 7.47
C LEU A 165 -5.47 -1.56 7.54
N LEU A 166 -4.50 -1.97 8.36
CA LEU A 166 -3.96 -3.34 8.41
C LEU A 166 -4.31 -4.19 9.67
N PRO A 167 -5.37 -3.94 10.47
CA PRO A 167 -5.58 -4.64 11.76
C PRO A 167 -5.85 -6.13 11.60
N TRP A 168 -6.25 -6.59 10.40
CA TRP A 168 -6.42 -8.00 10.07
C TRP A 168 -5.12 -8.82 10.20
N ILE A 169 -3.94 -8.19 10.09
CA ILE A 169 -2.64 -8.84 10.39
C ILE A 169 -2.59 -9.30 11.86
N SER A 170 -3.20 -8.57 12.78
CA SER A 170 -3.16 -8.92 14.21
C SER A 170 -3.91 -10.22 14.53
N LEU A 171 -4.87 -10.63 13.67
CA LEU A 171 -5.60 -11.89 13.78
C LEU A 171 -4.73 -13.12 13.43
N LEU A 172 -3.67 -12.93 12.62
CA LEU A 172 -2.76 -14.00 12.21
C LEU A 172 -1.59 -14.20 13.18
N VAL A 173 -0.95 -13.09 13.56
CA VAL A 173 0.38 -13.08 14.21
C VAL A 173 0.43 -12.21 15.47
N GLY A 174 -0.72 -11.68 15.92
CA GLY A 174 -0.82 -10.85 17.12
C GLY A 174 -0.51 -9.36 16.87
N ALA A 175 -0.71 -8.56 17.92
CA ALA A 175 -0.64 -7.10 17.82
C ALA A 175 0.77 -6.56 17.52
N VAL A 176 1.83 -7.21 18.03
CA VAL A 176 3.21 -6.71 17.88
C VAL A 176 3.67 -6.72 16.42
N PRO A 177 3.59 -7.83 15.65
CA PRO A 177 3.97 -7.81 14.24
C PRO A 177 3.09 -6.89 13.37
N TRP A 178 1.80 -6.72 13.70
CA TRP A 178 0.93 -5.74 13.04
C TRP A 178 1.44 -4.31 13.21
N LEU A 179 1.75 -3.88 14.44
CA LEU A 179 2.27 -2.54 14.71
C LEU A 179 3.66 -2.31 14.09
N VAL A 180 4.51 -3.35 14.08
CA VAL A 180 5.81 -3.32 13.39
C VAL A 180 5.62 -3.16 11.87
N LEU A 181 4.72 -3.92 11.24
CA LEU A 181 4.42 -3.78 9.81
C LEU A 181 3.85 -2.40 9.47
N ALA A 182 2.93 -1.88 10.29
CA ALA A 182 2.39 -0.53 10.13
C ALA A 182 3.47 0.56 10.26
N ALA A 183 4.40 0.41 11.20
CA ALA A 183 5.55 1.30 11.35
C ALA A 183 6.53 1.21 10.17
N LEU A 184 6.81 0.00 9.66
CA LEU A 184 7.64 -0.19 8.46
C LEU A 184 6.99 0.44 7.22
N CYS A 185 5.67 0.27 7.04
CA CYS A 185 4.92 0.93 5.96
C CYS A 185 4.92 2.47 6.12
N ALA A 186 4.91 2.98 7.35
CA ALA A 186 4.98 4.41 7.64
C ALA A 186 6.35 5.06 7.31
N VAL A 187 7.42 4.26 7.15
CA VAL A 187 8.74 4.78 6.71
C VAL A 187 8.65 5.38 5.30
N PHE A 188 7.81 4.88 4.40
CA PHE A 188 7.74 5.39 3.03
C PHE A 188 7.09 6.79 2.96
N PRO A 189 5.95 7.06 3.63
CA PRO A 189 5.47 8.43 3.88
C PRO A 189 6.46 9.31 4.65
N ALA A 190 7.29 8.76 5.54
CA ALA A 190 8.35 9.51 6.22
C ALA A 190 9.46 9.96 5.25
N LEU A 191 9.90 9.09 4.33
CA LEU A 191 10.84 9.43 3.26
C LEU A 191 10.25 10.48 2.31
N PHE A 192 8.97 10.37 1.95
CA PHE A 192 8.27 11.44 1.24
C PHE A 192 8.30 12.75 2.03
N GLY A 193 7.96 12.74 3.32
CA GLY A 193 7.94 13.94 4.16
C GLY A 193 9.31 14.63 4.26
N LEU A 194 10.39 13.85 4.31
CA LEU A 194 11.77 14.34 4.23
C LEU A 194 12.00 15.08 2.90
N PHE A 195 11.81 14.38 1.77
CA PHE A 195 12.12 14.91 0.44
C PHE A 195 11.18 16.02 -0.02
N ALA A 196 9.91 15.99 0.40
CA ALA A 196 8.96 17.09 0.23
C ALA A 196 9.51 18.40 0.83
N VAL A 197 10.07 18.35 2.04
CA VAL A 197 10.70 19.54 2.66
C VAL A 197 11.97 19.99 1.92
N VAL A 198 12.67 19.08 1.23
CA VAL A 198 13.79 19.46 0.35
C VAL A 198 13.29 20.22 -0.89
N VAL A 199 12.25 19.71 -1.57
CA VAL A 199 11.80 20.23 -2.87
C VAL A 199 10.77 21.37 -2.78
N ARG A 200 10.19 21.65 -1.60
CA ARG A 200 9.17 22.71 -1.40
C ARG A 200 9.60 24.12 -1.78
N GLY A 201 10.90 24.38 -1.86
CA GLY A 201 11.46 25.67 -2.27
C GLY A 201 11.52 25.87 -3.79
N LEU A 202 11.29 24.82 -4.58
CA LEU A 202 11.28 24.89 -6.04
C LEU A 202 9.93 25.44 -6.55
N PRO A 203 9.91 26.25 -7.62
CA PRO A 203 8.67 26.70 -8.24
C PRO A 203 7.85 25.50 -8.74
N GLY A 204 6.53 25.53 -8.56
CA GLY A 204 5.65 24.40 -8.92
C GLY A 204 5.64 23.25 -7.91
N TRP A 205 5.97 23.51 -6.64
CA TRP A 205 6.07 22.50 -5.57
C TRP A 205 4.94 21.42 -5.49
N PRO A 206 3.65 21.68 -5.81
CA PRO A 206 2.63 20.63 -5.77
C PRO A 206 2.90 19.47 -6.74
N ILE A 207 3.48 19.78 -7.91
CA ILE A 207 3.88 18.79 -8.93
C ILE A 207 5.02 17.93 -8.39
N TRP A 208 6.02 18.56 -7.76
CA TRP A 208 7.16 17.86 -7.15
C TRP A 208 6.73 16.98 -5.98
N PHE A 209 5.77 17.41 -5.15
CA PHE A 209 5.23 16.59 -4.09
C PHE A 209 4.48 15.37 -4.65
N ALA A 210 3.63 15.55 -5.67
CA ALA A 210 2.92 14.43 -6.30
C ALA A 210 3.90 13.39 -6.90
N LEU A 211 4.94 13.85 -7.60
CA LEU A 211 6.00 12.98 -8.15
C LEU A 211 6.78 12.22 -7.08
N VAL A 212 7.21 12.89 -6.00
CA VAL A 212 7.94 12.25 -4.89
C VAL A 212 7.03 11.29 -4.11
N TRP A 213 5.72 11.55 -4.03
CA TRP A 213 4.76 10.59 -3.48
C TRP A 213 4.68 9.31 -4.33
N THR A 214 4.52 9.43 -5.65
CA THR A 214 4.51 8.28 -6.56
C THR A 214 5.82 7.50 -6.50
N ALA A 215 6.96 8.17 -6.31
CA ALA A 215 8.25 7.51 -6.15
C ALA A 215 8.34 6.67 -4.84
N GLN A 216 7.75 7.12 -3.72
CA GLN A 216 7.71 6.28 -2.51
C GLN A 216 6.72 5.12 -2.60
N GLU A 217 5.57 5.29 -3.29
CA GLU A 217 4.67 4.17 -3.56
C GLU A 217 5.36 3.11 -4.42
N TRP A 218 6.07 3.54 -5.47
CA TRP A 218 6.87 2.63 -6.29
C TRP A 218 7.92 1.90 -5.45
N LEU A 219 8.71 2.61 -4.64
CA LEU A 219 9.76 2.01 -3.80
C LEU A 219 9.17 0.96 -2.85
N LYS A 220 8.05 1.27 -2.21
CA LYS A 220 7.29 0.34 -1.36
C LYS A 220 6.73 -0.85 -2.14
N SER A 221 6.38 -0.67 -3.40
CA SER A 221 5.88 -1.75 -4.28
C SER A 221 6.96 -2.72 -4.77
N VAL A 222 8.25 -2.45 -4.51
CA VAL A 222 9.37 -3.32 -4.91
C VAL A 222 10.27 -3.77 -3.76
N VAL A 223 10.36 -3.01 -2.66
CA VAL A 223 11.28 -3.26 -1.53
C VAL A 223 10.53 -3.17 -0.19
N PRO A 224 10.81 -4.06 0.78
CA PRO A 224 11.66 -5.26 0.71
C PRO A 224 10.91 -6.48 0.13
N PHE A 225 11.63 -7.57 -0.13
CA PHE A 225 11.08 -8.90 -0.45
C PHE A 225 10.08 -8.97 -1.62
N GLY A 226 10.26 -8.12 -2.64
CA GLY A 226 9.37 -8.03 -3.79
C GLY A 226 8.24 -7.00 -3.64
N GLY A 227 8.12 -6.37 -2.47
CA GLY A 227 7.28 -5.20 -2.20
C GLY A 227 6.00 -5.48 -1.41
N PHE A 228 5.42 -4.42 -0.86
CA PHE A 228 4.13 -4.40 -0.17
C PHE A 228 3.26 -3.25 -0.71
N PRO A 229 2.61 -3.40 -1.89
CA PRO A 229 1.90 -2.29 -2.56
C PRO A 229 0.69 -1.76 -1.78
N TRP A 230 0.18 -2.51 -0.78
CA TRP A 230 -1.00 -2.20 0.03
C TRP A 230 -1.04 -0.75 0.53
N GLY A 231 -2.18 -0.08 0.42
CA GLY A 231 -2.34 1.33 0.79
C GLY A 231 -1.81 2.34 -0.23
N ALA A 232 -1.50 1.94 -1.47
CA ALA A 232 -1.30 2.90 -2.56
C ALA A 232 -2.61 3.67 -2.84
N VAL A 233 -2.52 5.00 -2.98
CA VAL A 233 -3.66 5.93 -3.00
C VAL A 233 -4.71 5.58 -4.04
N ALA A 234 -4.29 5.08 -5.22
CA ALA A 234 -5.18 4.69 -6.29
C ALA A 234 -6.25 3.65 -5.89
N PHE A 235 -5.94 2.73 -4.98
CA PHE A 235 -6.91 1.70 -4.55
C PHE A 235 -8.06 2.26 -3.70
N GLY A 236 -7.91 3.48 -3.15
CA GLY A 236 -8.99 4.23 -2.50
C GLY A 236 -9.84 5.07 -3.47
N GLN A 237 -9.76 4.83 -4.78
CA GLN A 237 -10.45 5.61 -5.82
C GLN A 237 -11.40 4.75 -6.69
N THR A 238 -11.71 3.53 -6.28
CA THR A 238 -12.55 2.57 -7.03
C THR A 238 -14.00 3.03 -7.27
N GLU A 239 -14.46 4.05 -6.55
CA GLU A 239 -15.76 4.71 -6.75
C GLU A 239 -15.62 6.22 -7.06
N GLY A 240 -14.38 6.69 -7.27
CA GLY A 240 -14.06 8.10 -7.48
C GLY A 240 -14.13 8.54 -8.94
N PRO A 241 -14.40 9.83 -9.23
CA PRO A 241 -14.48 10.36 -10.59
C PRO A 241 -13.13 10.32 -11.34
N LEU A 242 -12.02 10.15 -10.61
CA LEU A 242 -10.66 10.07 -11.17
C LEU A 242 -10.29 8.64 -11.63
N LEU A 243 -11.08 7.62 -11.30
CA LEU A 243 -10.80 6.21 -11.64
C LEU A 243 -10.37 5.99 -13.11
N PRO A 244 -10.99 6.61 -14.15
CA PRO A 244 -10.58 6.39 -15.55
C PRO A 244 -9.10 6.66 -15.85
N LEU A 245 -8.44 7.52 -15.07
CA LEU A 245 -7.02 7.84 -15.26
C LEU A 245 -6.10 6.61 -15.11
N VAL A 246 -6.58 5.54 -14.44
CA VAL A 246 -5.85 4.28 -14.34
C VAL A 246 -5.63 3.62 -15.72
N GLN A 247 -6.51 3.81 -16.70
CA GLN A 247 -6.29 3.31 -18.07
C GLN A 247 -5.14 4.01 -18.79
N LEU A 248 -4.81 5.25 -18.41
CA LEU A 248 -3.73 5.99 -19.04
C LEU A 248 -2.34 5.58 -18.52
N GLY A 249 -2.22 5.31 -17.22
CA GLY A 249 -0.92 5.15 -16.57
C GLY A 249 -0.86 4.25 -15.33
N GLY A 250 -1.89 3.42 -15.12
CA GLY A 250 -1.97 2.48 -14.01
C GLY A 250 -2.09 3.16 -12.64
N VAL A 251 -1.82 2.39 -11.60
CA VAL A 251 -1.82 2.84 -10.19
C VAL A 251 -0.96 4.10 -9.99
N ALA A 252 0.23 4.13 -10.58
CA ALA A 252 1.19 5.22 -10.40
C ALA A 252 0.65 6.60 -10.83
N LEU A 253 -0.05 6.66 -11.98
CA LEU A 253 -0.62 7.90 -12.49
C LEU A 253 -1.88 8.33 -11.71
N LEU A 254 -2.73 7.38 -11.35
CA LEU A 254 -3.94 7.68 -10.56
C LEU A 254 -3.58 8.19 -9.17
N SER A 255 -2.64 7.54 -8.46
CA SER A 255 -2.09 8.07 -7.20
C SER A 255 -1.49 9.47 -7.38
N MET A 256 -0.69 9.69 -8.42
CA MET A 256 -0.10 11.01 -8.70
C MET A 256 -1.18 12.09 -8.88
N ALA A 257 -2.24 11.79 -9.63
CA ALA A 257 -3.32 12.73 -9.92
C ALA A 257 -4.10 13.13 -8.66
N VAL A 258 -4.46 12.17 -7.80
CA VAL A 258 -5.16 12.44 -6.52
C VAL A 258 -4.31 13.33 -5.62
N MET A 259 -3.02 12.98 -5.46
CA MET A 259 -2.09 13.74 -4.62
C MET A 259 -1.83 15.14 -5.19
N LEU A 260 -1.70 15.28 -6.51
CA LEU A 260 -1.54 16.56 -7.20
C LEU A 260 -2.73 17.49 -6.96
N VAL A 261 -3.97 16.99 -7.03
CA VAL A 261 -5.17 17.78 -6.73
C VAL A 261 -5.15 18.26 -5.28
N GLY A 262 -4.82 17.38 -4.32
CA GLY A 262 -4.74 17.75 -2.90
C GLY A 262 -3.65 18.78 -2.59
N PHE A 263 -2.42 18.58 -3.10
CA PHE A 263 -1.34 19.55 -2.92
C PHE A 263 -1.61 20.88 -3.64
N SER A 264 -2.31 20.84 -4.79
CA SER A 264 -2.75 22.05 -5.49
C SER A 264 -3.81 22.81 -4.68
N ALA A 265 -4.73 22.11 -4.01
CA ALA A 265 -5.68 22.72 -3.08
C ALA A 265 -4.98 23.37 -1.88
N THR A 266 -3.90 22.78 -1.33
CA THR A 266 -3.05 23.45 -0.33
C THR A 266 -2.45 24.75 -0.89
N ALA A 267 -1.91 24.73 -2.11
CA ALA A 267 -1.28 25.90 -2.72
C ALA A 267 -2.31 27.03 -2.87
N ILE A 268 -3.49 26.75 -3.42
CA ILE A 268 -4.59 27.71 -3.54
C ILE A 268 -5.01 28.25 -2.17
N GLY A 269 -5.23 27.37 -1.19
CA GLY A 269 -5.60 27.78 0.17
C GLY A 269 -4.56 28.66 0.87
N ARG A 270 -3.27 28.46 0.58
CA ARG A 270 -2.19 29.32 1.09
C ARG A 270 -2.17 30.70 0.45
N GLU A 271 -2.41 30.79 -0.86
CA GLU A 271 -2.50 32.08 -1.56
C GLU A 271 -3.74 32.87 -1.10
N ILE A 272 -4.90 32.21 -0.97
CA ILE A 272 -6.11 32.83 -0.41
C ILE A 272 -5.84 33.34 1.02
N ALA A 273 -5.21 32.52 1.87
CA ALA A 273 -4.89 32.94 3.23
C ALA A 273 -3.86 34.09 3.31
N GLN A 274 -2.94 34.20 2.34
CA GLN A 274 -2.03 35.34 2.22
C GLN A 274 -2.78 36.59 1.76
N TRP A 275 -3.62 36.49 0.73
CA TRP A 275 -4.46 37.58 0.24
C TRP A 275 -5.37 38.14 1.34
N TRP A 276 -6.03 37.28 2.12
CA TRP A 276 -6.90 37.69 3.23
C TRP A 276 -6.13 38.40 4.36
N ARG A 277 -4.90 37.97 4.64
CA ARG A 277 -4.04 38.60 5.67
C ARG A 277 -3.35 39.88 5.18
N GLY A 278 -3.11 40.00 3.87
CA GLY A 278 -2.56 41.21 3.25
C GLY A 278 -3.56 42.37 3.26
N GLY A 279 -4.86 42.06 3.21
CA GLY A 279 -5.96 43.03 3.30
C GLY A 279 -6.11 43.90 2.06
N HIS A 280 -7.29 44.51 1.91
CA HIS A 280 -7.54 45.54 0.88
C HIS A 280 -6.93 46.90 1.31
N GLY A 281 -5.74 46.87 1.92
CA GLY A 281 -5.19 47.91 2.80
C GLY A 281 -3.90 48.56 2.34
N ARG A 282 -3.41 48.24 1.13
CA ARG A 282 -2.55 49.16 0.38
C ARG A 282 -3.42 49.86 -0.66
N ALA A 283 -4.06 50.94 -0.24
CA ALA A 283 -4.43 51.99 -1.17
C ALA A 283 -3.16 52.37 -1.95
N ALA A 284 -3.27 52.40 -3.28
CA ALA A 284 -2.13 52.69 -4.12
C ALA A 284 -1.66 54.12 -3.85
N GLU A 285 -0.44 54.26 -3.31
CA GLU A 285 0.36 55.48 -3.48
C GLU A 285 0.49 55.71 -5.00
N PRO A 286 -0.06 56.80 -5.55
CA PRO A 286 -0.16 56.99 -7.00
C PRO A 286 1.19 57.45 -7.59
N GLY A 287 2.18 56.55 -7.61
CA GLY A 287 3.52 56.88 -8.11
C GLY A 287 4.52 55.73 -8.33
N GLY A 288 4.14 54.46 -8.11
CA GLY A 288 5.12 53.36 -7.99
C GLY A 288 4.79 52.03 -8.68
N ALA A 289 3.91 52.00 -9.68
CA ALA A 289 3.55 50.76 -10.39
C ALA A 289 4.69 50.29 -11.33
N THR A 290 5.70 49.62 -10.76
CA THR A 290 6.64 48.82 -11.55
C THR A 290 5.94 47.57 -12.11
N ALA A 291 6.32 47.12 -13.30
CA ALA A 291 5.68 46.01 -14.03
C ALA A 291 5.82 44.60 -13.37
N ALA A 292 6.17 44.54 -12.09
CA ALA A 292 6.18 43.33 -11.28
C ALA A 292 4.77 42.94 -10.77
N ASP A 293 3.83 43.89 -10.68
CA ASP A 293 2.45 43.66 -10.18
C ASP A 293 1.54 42.88 -11.15
N THR A 294 1.99 42.57 -12.37
CA THR A 294 1.24 41.78 -13.37
C THR A 294 1.63 40.29 -13.41
N ALA A 295 2.38 39.80 -12.42
CA ALA A 295 2.49 38.36 -12.23
C ALA A 295 1.11 37.81 -11.79
N PRO A 296 0.53 36.81 -12.47
CA PRO A 296 -0.73 36.24 -12.03
C PRO A 296 -0.60 35.67 -10.62
N PRO A 297 -1.63 35.76 -9.76
CA PRO A 297 -1.59 35.18 -8.43
C PRO A 297 -1.20 33.70 -8.53
N ALA A 298 -0.37 33.20 -7.61
CA ALA A 298 0.30 31.90 -7.72
C ALA A 298 -0.65 30.68 -7.65
N VAL A 299 -1.96 30.92 -7.69
CA VAL A 299 -3.05 29.95 -7.87
C VAL A 299 -3.19 29.45 -9.31
N VAL A 300 -2.67 30.15 -10.34
CA VAL A 300 -2.89 29.76 -11.74
C VAL A 300 -2.32 28.38 -12.06
N LEU A 301 -1.07 28.09 -11.68
CA LEU A 301 -0.47 26.77 -11.93
C LEU A 301 -1.19 25.64 -11.15
N PRO A 302 -1.47 25.75 -9.84
CA PRO A 302 -2.34 24.82 -9.12
C PRO A 302 -3.73 24.64 -9.76
N GLY A 303 -4.37 25.71 -10.21
CA GLY A 303 -5.67 25.68 -10.90
C GLY A 303 -5.59 24.90 -12.20
N ILE A 304 -4.57 25.17 -13.04
CA ILE A 304 -4.28 24.42 -14.26
C ILE A 304 -4.06 22.93 -13.94
N CYS A 305 -3.31 22.59 -12.88
CA CYS A 305 -3.10 21.19 -12.48
C CYS A 305 -4.43 20.48 -12.17
N ILE A 306 -5.32 21.11 -11.41
CA ILE A 306 -6.65 20.56 -11.10
C ILE A 306 -7.49 20.44 -12.37
N CYS A 307 -7.55 21.49 -13.20
CA CYS A 307 -8.30 21.48 -14.46
C CYS A 307 -7.79 20.40 -15.43
N LEU A 308 -6.48 20.19 -15.55
CA LEU A 308 -5.90 19.14 -16.40
C LEU A 308 -6.22 17.74 -15.90
N VAL A 309 -6.17 17.50 -14.59
CA VAL A 309 -6.55 16.19 -14.00
C VAL A 309 -8.03 15.89 -14.23
N LEU A 310 -8.91 16.87 -13.96
CA LEU A 310 -10.35 16.72 -14.17
C LEU A 310 -10.71 16.58 -15.66
N PHE A 311 -10.06 17.34 -16.53
CA PHE A 311 -10.24 17.24 -17.99
C PHE A 311 -9.79 15.88 -18.52
N ALA A 312 -8.61 15.40 -18.12
CA ALA A 312 -8.13 14.07 -18.50
C ALA A 312 -9.09 12.96 -18.03
N ALA A 313 -9.61 13.06 -16.80
CA ALA A 313 -10.61 12.11 -16.30
C ALA A 313 -11.90 12.17 -17.15
N ALA A 314 -12.41 13.37 -17.44
CA ALA A 314 -13.61 13.57 -18.25
C ALA A 314 -13.47 13.11 -19.71
N VAL A 315 -12.27 13.19 -20.30
CA VAL A 315 -11.99 12.69 -21.66
C VAL A 315 -11.96 11.17 -21.72
N VAL A 316 -11.44 10.49 -20.69
CA VAL A 316 -11.35 9.01 -20.66
C VAL A 316 -12.65 8.36 -20.16
N TRP A 317 -13.42 9.05 -19.31
CA TRP A 317 -14.65 8.53 -18.69
C TRP A 317 -15.65 7.89 -19.67
N PRO A 318 -15.98 8.47 -20.84
CA PRO A 318 -16.90 7.85 -21.79
C PRO A 318 -16.40 6.48 -22.29
N HIS A 319 -15.10 6.35 -22.59
CA HIS A 319 -14.52 5.10 -23.08
C HIS A 319 -14.62 3.99 -22.04
N VAL A 320 -14.27 4.30 -20.79
CA VAL A 320 -14.41 3.38 -19.65
C VAL A 320 -15.87 2.95 -19.46
N ARG A 321 -16.82 3.88 -19.49
CA ARG A 321 -18.26 3.55 -19.35
C ARG A 321 -18.81 2.74 -20.53
N HIS A 322 -18.41 3.01 -21.76
CA HIS A 322 -18.77 2.20 -22.92
C HIS A 322 -18.25 0.76 -22.82
N ALA A 323 -17.06 0.58 -22.26
CA ALA A 323 -16.47 -0.72 -22.01
C ALA A 323 -17.20 -1.50 -20.90
N GLY A 324 -17.52 -0.85 -19.77
CA GLY A 324 -18.30 -1.44 -18.69
C GLY A 324 -19.71 -1.88 -19.12
N ALA A 325 -20.36 -1.09 -19.97
CA ALA A 325 -21.69 -1.37 -20.51
C ALA A 325 -21.75 -2.54 -21.52
N GLY A 326 -20.62 -3.18 -21.87
CA GLY A 326 -20.56 -4.28 -22.86
C GLY A 326 -21.01 -3.87 -24.26
N SER A 327 -20.89 -2.59 -24.60
CA SER A 327 -21.50 -2.00 -25.81
C SER A 327 -20.67 -2.12 -27.09
N GLY A 328 -19.50 -2.78 -27.05
CA GLY A 328 -18.56 -2.89 -28.16
C GLY A 328 -18.81 -4.06 -29.12
N GLY A 329 -19.85 -4.86 -28.90
CA GLY A 329 -20.16 -6.03 -29.74
C GLY A 329 -19.25 -7.23 -29.52
N GLU A 330 -18.46 -7.24 -28.44
CA GLU A 330 -17.54 -8.32 -28.10
C GLU A 330 -18.28 -9.64 -27.79
N THR A 331 -17.62 -10.78 -28.00
CA THR A 331 -18.21 -12.11 -27.79
C THR A 331 -18.71 -12.29 -26.35
N PRO A 332 -20.00 -12.56 -26.12
CA PRO A 332 -20.53 -12.91 -24.81
C PRO A 332 -20.15 -14.34 -24.44
N VAL A 333 -19.78 -14.54 -23.18
CA VAL A 333 -19.58 -15.88 -22.58
C VAL A 333 -20.23 -15.93 -21.21
N THR A 334 -20.94 -17.01 -20.90
CA THR A 334 -21.46 -17.25 -19.54
C THR A 334 -20.35 -17.87 -18.72
N VAL A 335 -20.06 -17.29 -17.56
CA VAL A 335 -19.03 -17.77 -16.63
C VAL A 335 -19.63 -17.95 -15.25
N ALA A 336 -19.11 -18.93 -14.50
CA ALA A 336 -19.48 -19.11 -13.11
C ALA A 336 -18.27 -18.95 -12.17
N ALA A 337 -18.51 -18.41 -10.97
CA ALA A 337 -17.56 -18.42 -9.86
C ALA A 337 -18.24 -19.09 -8.65
N VAL A 338 -17.60 -20.07 -8.02
CA VAL A 338 -18.15 -20.84 -6.90
C VAL A 338 -17.39 -20.52 -5.62
N GLN A 339 -18.14 -20.35 -4.53
CA GLN A 339 -17.65 -20.06 -3.19
C GLN A 339 -18.19 -21.16 -2.25
N GLY A 340 -17.37 -22.17 -1.96
CA GLY A 340 -17.79 -23.31 -1.13
C GLY A 340 -17.90 -22.99 0.36
N ASN A 341 -17.26 -21.92 0.83
CA ASN A 341 -17.02 -21.63 2.25
C ASN A 341 -16.11 -22.65 2.96
N VAL A 342 -15.69 -22.33 4.18
CA VAL A 342 -14.91 -23.22 5.06
C VAL A 342 -15.70 -23.54 6.34
N PRO A 343 -15.34 -24.59 7.09
CA PRO A 343 -16.04 -24.96 8.33
C PRO A 343 -15.81 -23.96 9.47
N ARG A 344 -14.64 -23.32 9.48
CA ARG A 344 -14.19 -22.34 10.49
C ARG A 344 -13.07 -21.46 9.91
N LEU A 345 -13.03 -20.20 10.32
CA LEU A 345 -11.97 -19.24 9.94
C LEU A 345 -10.66 -19.48 10.73
N GLY A 346 -9.57 -18.90 10.23
CA GLY A 346 -8.24 -18.93 10.85
C GLY A 346 -7.27 -19.91 10.20
N LEU A 347 -6.01 -19.93 10.67
CA LEU A 347 -4.90 -20.73 10.09
C LEU A 347 -5.19 -22.25 10.00
N ASN A 348 -6.13 -22.75 10.78
CA ASN A 348 -6.44 -24.16 10.97
C ASN A 348 -7.68 -24.60 10.17
N PHE A 349 -8.13 -23.81 9.18
CA PHE A 349 -9.29 -24.13 8.34
C PHE A 349 -9.11 -25.43 7.53
N ASN A 350 -7.86 -25.80 7.24
CA ASN A 350 -7.44 -26.97 6.47
C ASN A 350 -7.14 -28.23 7.33
N GLU A 351 -7.27 -28.19 8.65
CA GLU A 351 -7.04 -29.38 9.50
C GLU A 351 -8.08 -30.49 9.24
N GLN A 352 -9.26 -30.13 8.74
CA GLN A 352 -10.22 -31.08 8.19
C GLN A 352 -9.91 -31.26 6.70
N ARG A 353 -8.97 -32.17 6.40
CA ARG A 353 -8.61 -32.56 5.02
C ARG A 353 -9.87 -32.75 4.18
N ARG A 354 -9.83 -32.31 2.90
CA ARG A 354 -10.88 -32.49 1.88
C ARG A 354 -12.16 -31.66 2.08
N GLN A 355 -12.50 -31.23 3.30
CA GLN A 355 -13.81 -30.59 3.51
C GLN A 355 -14.01 -29.29 2.72
N VAL A 356 -12.93 -28.56 2.43
CA VAL A 356 -12.98 -27.41 1.52
C VAL A 356 -13.27 -27.85 0.08
N LEU A 357 -12.68 -28.94 -0.39
CA LEU A 357 -12.97 -29.51 -1.71
C LEU A 357 -14.44 -29.95 -1.81
N ASP A 358 -14.91 -30.76 -0.86
CA ASP A 358 -16.28 -31.29 -0.85
C ASP A 358 -17.33 -30.15 -0.81
N ASN A 359 -17.01 -29.03 -0.16
CA ASN A 359 -17.83 -27.82 -0.18
C ASN A 359 -17.95 -27.18 -1.57
N HIS A 360 -16.85 -27.04 -2.32
CA HIS A 360 -16.88 -26.47 -3.69
C HIS A 360 -17.52 -27.42 -4.69
N VAL A 361 -17.33 -28.74 -4.52
CA VAL A 361 -18.04 -29.78 -5.26
C VAL A 361 -19.55 -29.63 -5.05
N ARG A 362 -20.02 -29.59 -3.80
CA ARG A 362 -21.45 -29.47 -3.47
C ARG A 362 -22.11 -28.23 -4.09
N GLU A 363 -21.51 -27.04 -3.99
CA GLU A 363 -22.10 -25.84 -4.62
C GLU A 363 -22.03 -25.89 -6.16
N THR A 364 -21.08 -26.63 -6.74
CA THR A 364 -21.03 -26.87 -8.20
C THR A 364 -22.08 -27.89 -8.65
N LEU A 365 -22.35 -28.93 -7.86
CA LEU A 365 -23.45 -29.88 -8.10
C LEU A 365 -24.81 -29.18 -8.02
N ARG A 366 -24.97 -28.27 -7.06
CA ARG A 366 -26.15 -27.40 -6.96
C ARG A 366 -26.31 -26.51 -8.18
N LEU A 367 -25.25 -25.83 -8.64
CA LEU A 367 -25.28 -25.06 -9.89
C LEU A 367 -25.68 -25.95 -11.09
N ALA A 368 -25.22 -27.21 -11.14
CA ALA A 368 -25.62 -28.16 -12.18
C ALA A 368 -27.10 -28.59 -12.08
N GLU A 369 -27.68 -28.67 -10.88
CA GLU A 369 -29.11 -28.86 -10.68
C GLU A 369 -29.91 -27.63 -11.15
N ASP A 370 -29.50 -26.43 -10.75
CA ASP A 370 -30.14 -25.18 -11.14
C ASP A 370 -30.08 -24.93 -12.66
N VAL A 371 -28.97 -25.31 -13.33
CA VAL A 371 -28.86 -25.29 -14.80
C VAL A 371 -29.80 -26.31 -15.46
N ARG A 372 -29.87 -27.55 -14.94
CA ARG A 372 -30.80 -28.58 -15.46
C ARG A 372 -32.27 -28.22 -15.26
N ALA A 373 -32.58 -27.49 -14.18
CA ALA A 373 -33.91 -26.95 -13.90
C ALA A 373 -34.24 -25.69 -14.72
N GLY A 374 -33.26 -25.09 -15.42
CA GLY A 374 -33.42 -23.83 -16.14
C GLY A 374 -33.48 -22.58 -15.25
N ALA A 375 -33.11 -22.71 -13.97
CA ALA A 375 -33.00 -21.61 -13.02
C ALA A 375 -31.69 -20.81 -13.19
N ALA A 376 -30.62 -21.46 -13.68
CA ALA A 376 -29.34 -20.85 -14.02
C ALA A 376 -28.97 -21.11 -15.51
N PRO A 377 -28.20 -20.23 -16.16
CA PRO A 377 -27.70 -20.43 -17.52
C PRO A 377 -26.48 -21.36 -17.51
N GLN A 378 -26.37 -22.24 -18.52
CA GLN A 378 -25.18 -23.10 -18.70
C GLN A 378 -23.89 -22.25 -18.78
N PRO A 379 -22.93 -22.41 -17.85
CA PRO A 379 -21.64 -21.75 -17.95
C PRO A 379 -20.77 -22.42 -19.03
N GLN A 380 -19.94 -21.64 -19.71
CA GLN A 380 -18.88 -22.15 -20.57
C GLN A 380 -17.70 -22.70 -19.75
N PHE A 381 -17.47 -22.13 -18.56
CA PHE A 381 -16.54 -22.64 -17.56
C PHE A 381 -16.85 -22.12 -16.15
N VAL A 382 -16.32 -22.81 -15.15
CA VAL A 382 -16.46 -22.49 -13.73
C VAL A 382 -15.08 -22.13 -13.15
N VAL A 383 -15.04 -21.15 -12.24
CA VAL A 383 -13.85 -20.76 -11.47
C VAL A 383 -14.09 -21.06 -9.98
N TRP A 384 -13.19 -21.80 -9.38
CA TRP A 384 -13.10 -22.02 -7.93
C TRP A 384 -11.94 -21.19 -7.33
N PRO A 385 -11.92 -20.98 -6.01
CA PRO A 385 -10.93 -20.16 -5.31
C PRO A 385 -9.53 -20.78 -5.21
N GLU A 386 -8.60 -20.01 -4.63
CA GLU A 386 -7.29 -20.51 -4.20
C GLU A 386 -7.44 -21.59 -3.13
N ASN A 387 -6.63 -22.65 -3.19
CA ASN A 387 -6.68 -23.80 -2.27
C ASN A 387 -8.09 -24.40 -2.08
N SER A 388 -8.97 -24.32 -3.09
CA SER A 388 -10.25 -25.03 -3.10
C SER A 388 -10.09 -26.56 -3.06
N SER A 389 -8.95 -27.08 -3.52
CA SER A 389 -8.49 -28.44 -3.24
C SER A 389 -7.22 -28.38 -2.39
N ASP A 390 -7.34 -28.70 -1.11
CA ASP A 390 -6.24 -28.76 -0.13
C ASP A 390 -5.33 -30.00 -0.30
N ILE A 391 -5.75 -30.92 -1.18
CA ILE A 391 -5.08 -32.17 -1.51
C ILE A 391 -4.69 -32.12 -3.00
N ASP A 392 -3.48 -32.58 -3.35
CA ASP A 392 -3.00 -32.68 -4.73
C ASP A 392 -3.85 -33.68 -5.54
N PRO A 393 -4.66 -33.23 -6.51
CA PRO A 393 -5.57 -34.09 -7.27
C PRO A 393 -4.86 -34.88 -8.38
N LEU A 394 -3.57 -34.62 -8.63
CA LEU A 394 -2.75 -35.41 -9.57
C LEU A 394 -2.16 -36.65 -8.89
N LEU A 395 -2.03 -36.61 -7.56
CA LEU A 395 -1.50 -37.71 -6.73
C LEU A 395 -2.59 -38.48 -5.95
N ASN A 396 -3.76 -37.88 -5.71
CA ASN A 396 -4.83 -38.46 -4.89
C ASN A 396 -6.09 -38.73 -5.74
N PRO A 397 -6.38 -40.01 -6.10
CA PRO A 397 -7.47 -40.36 -7.02
C PRO A 397 -8.88 -40.00 -6.53
N ASP A 398 -9.08 -39.90 -5.21
CA ASP A 398 -10.36 -39.57 -4.60
C ASP A 398 -10.68 -38.07 -4.70
N ALA A 399 -9.68 -37.20 -4.58
CA ALA A 399 -9.79 -35.78 -4.91
C ALA A 399 -10.05 -35.60 -6.43
N ALA A 400 -9.29 -36.30 -7.28
CA ALA A 400 -9.49 -36.31 -8.72
C ALA A 400 -10.92 -36.72 -9.11
N GLN A 401 -11.48 -37.74 -8.46
CA GLN A 401 -12.83 -38.23 -8.72
C GLN A 401 -13.89 -37.18 -8.37
N GLN A 402 -13.76 -36.49 -7.22
CA GLN A 402 -14.71 -35.44 -6.82
C GLN A 402 -14.69 -34.24 -7.77
N ILE A 403 -13.52 -33.83 -8.24
CA ILE A 403 -13.36 -32.75 -9.23
C ILE A 403 -13.95 -33.17 -10.58
N ALA A 404 -13.69 -34.41 -11.01
CA ALA A 404 -14.25 -34.97 -12.24
C ALA A 404 -15.78 -35.10 -12.18
N GLU A 405 -16.33 -35.51 -11.03
CA GLU A 405 -17.78 -35.56 -10.78
C GLU A 405 -18.42 -34.17 -10.91
N ALA A 406 -17.85 -33.16 -10.24
CA ALA A 406 -18.32 -31.78 -10.36
C ALA A 406 -18.27 -31.26 -11.80
N ALA A 407 -17.15 -31.45 -12.50
CA ALA A 407 -16.96 -31.01 -13.88
C ALA A 407 -17.90 -31.74 -14.86
N HIS A 408 -18.14 -33.03 -14.64
CA HIS A 408 -19.09 -33.82 -15.42
C HIS A 408 -20.53 -33.38 -15.19
N ALA A 409 -20.94 -33.16 -13.94
CA ALA A 409 -22.29 -32.74 -13.58
C ALA A 409 -22.66 -31.38 -14.19
N ILE A 410 -21.76 -30.38 -14.12
CA ILE A 410 -21.99 -29.06 -14.74
C ILE A 410 -21.75 -29.05 -16.26
N GLY A 411 -21.16 -30.10 -16.82
CA GLY A 411 -20.87 -30.22 -18.26
C GLY A 411 -19.86 -29.21 -18.79
N ALA A 412 -19.09 -28.55 -17.91
CA ALA A 412 -18.18 -27.45 -18.24
C ALA A 412 -16.83 -27.59 -17.52
N PRO A 413 -15.71 -27.16 -18.11
CA PRO A 413 -14.42 -27.16 -17.44
C PRO A 413 -14.40 -26.32 -16.16
N ILE A 414 -13.64 -26.77 -15.18
CA ILE A 414 -13.44 -26.09 -13.89
C ILE A 414 -11.98 -25.66 -13.78
N MET A 415 -11.74 -24.37 -13.50
CA MET A 415 -10.44 -23.85 -13.08
C MET A 415 -10.43 -23.71 -11.56
N PHE A 416 -9.49 -24.32 -10.86
CA PHE A 416 -9.47 -24.33 -9.39
C PHE A 416 -8.06 -24.24 -8.79
N GLY A 417 -7.96 -23.73 -7.57
CA GLY A 417 -6.71 -23.63 -6.83
C GLY A 417 -6.41 -24.89 -6.01
N THR A 418 -5.15 -25.32 -6.04
CA THR A 418 -4.62 -26.47 -5.31
C THR A 418 -3.15 -26.31 -4.92
N VAL A 419 -2.65 -27.19 -4.06
CA VAL A 419 -1.26 -27.27 -3.65
C VAL A 419 -0.66 -28.52 -4.28
N LEU A 420 0.39 -28.33 -5.10
CA LEU A 420 1.13 -29.45 -5.69
C LEU A 420 2.46 -29.66 -4.96
N ASP A 421 2.80 -30.92 -4.71
CA ASP A 421 4.10 -31.29 -4.15
C ASP A 421 5.19 -31.14 -5.22
N LEU A 422 6.29 -30.46 -4.87
CA LEU A 422 7.48 -30.40 -5.70
C LEU A 422 8.49 -31.44 -5.18
N PRO A 423 8.90 -32.44 -6.00
CA PRO A 423 9.95 -33.36 -5.60
C PRO A 423 11.24 -32.58 -5.32
N GLY A 424 11.69 -32.63 -4.07
CA GLY A 424 12.81 -31.85 -3.57
C GLY A 424 14.17 -32.30 -4.13
N ARG A 425 15.21 -31.53 -3.81
CA ARG A 425 16.58 -32.06 -3.86
C ARG A 425 16.69 -33.18 -2.82
N ALA A 426 17.41 -34.25 -3.13
CA ALA A 426 17.68 -35.31 -2.18
C ALA A 426 18.28 -34.73 -0.88
N ASN A 427 17.73 -35.13 0.27
CA ASN A 427 18.10 -34.73 1.64
C ASN A 427 17.52 -33.42 2.20
N ASP A 428 16.47 -32.81 1.61
CA ASP A 428 15.72 -31.75 2.29
C ASP A 428 14.51 -32.33 3.08
N PRO A 429 14.39 -32.11 4.40
CA PRO A 429 13.21 -32.53 5.17
C PRO A 429 11.94 -31.73 4.86
N ALA A 430 12.06 -30.55 4.23
CA ALA A 430 10.90 -29.75 3.85
C ALA A 430 10.32 -30.25 2.50
N GLN A 431 9.07 -30.70 2.52
CA GLN A 431 8.29 -30.84 1.29
C GLN A 431 8.05 -29.44 0.72
N TYR A 432 8.78 -29.11 -0.34
CA TYR A 432 8.52 -27.91 -1.13
C TYR A 432 7.22 -28.09 -1.89
N THR A 433 6.40 -27.05 -1.93
CA THR A 433 5.11 -27.08 -2.63
C THR A 433 4.98 -25.88 -3.57
N THR A 434 4.01 -25.92 -4.46
CA THR A 434 3.64 -24.77 -5.28
C THR A 434 2.12 -24.57 -5.30
N ASN A 435 1.71 -23.33 -5.02
CA ASN A 435 0.33 -22.90 -5.07
C ASN A 435 -0.05 -22.75 -6.56
N THR A 436 -1.01 -23.55 -7.01
CA THR A 436 -1.27 -23.81 -8.43
C THR A 436 -2.74 -23.67 -8.75
N VAL A 437 -3.04 -23.00 -9.85
CA VAL A 437 -4.38 -23.01 -10.46
C VAL A 437 -4.36 -23.94 -11.66
N ILE A 438 -5.27 -24.91 -11.72
CA ILE A 438 -5.34 -25.93 -12.77
C ILE A 438 -6.74 -25.96 -13.41
N VAL A 439 -6.77 -26.17 -14.73
CA VAL A 439 -7.98 -26.41 -15.51
C VAL A 439 -8.25 -27.91 -15.56
N TRP A 440 -9.50 -28.31 -15.34
CA TRP A 440 -9.96 -29.70 -15.42
C TRP A 440 -11.17 -29.79 -16.35
N ASN A 441 -11.01 -30.54 -17.43
CA ASN A 441 -12.05 -30.75 -18.42
C ASN A 441 -12.96 -31.92 -18.03
N PRO A 442 -14.28 -31.88 -18.31
CA PRO A 442 -15.25 -32.92 -17.90
C PRO A 442 -14.97 -34.33 -18.44
N VAL A 443 -14.17 -34.44 -19.51
CA VAL A 443 -13.90 -35.71 -20.21
C VAL A 443 -12.41 -36.07 -20.18
N THR A 444 -11.51 -35.10 -20.44
CA THR A 444 -10.07 -35.36 -20.55
C THR A 444 -9.31 -35.20 -19.23
N GLY A 445 -9.96 -34.73 -18.15
CA GLY A 445 -9.31 -34.46 -16.87
C GLY A 445 -8.39 -33.22 -16.92
N PRO A 446 -7.26 -33.22 -16.20
CA PRO A 446 -6.39 -32.04 -16.05
C PRO A 446 -5.80 -31.54 -17.37
N ALA A 447 -5.66 -30.22 -17.49
CA ALA A 447 -5.21 -29.52 -18.69
C ALA A 447 -4.22 -28.38 -18.36
N ASP A 448 -4.43 -27.17 -18.90
CA ASP A 448 -3.60 -25.99 -18.62
C ASP A 448 -3.51 -25.69 -17.12
N ARG A 449 -2.35 -25.17 -16.67
CA ARG A 449 -2.15 -24.72 -15.30
C ARG A 449 -1.28 -23.48 -15.20
N HIS A 450 -1.40 -22.77 -14.09
CA HIS A 450 -0.55 -21.66 -13.70
C HIS A 450 -0.13 -21.83 -12.23
N ASP A 451 1.15 -22.07 -11.99
CA ASP A 451 1.75 -22.01 -10.65
C ASP A 451 2.15 -20.55 -10.30
N LYS A 452 1.89 -20.14 -9.04
CA LYS A 452 1.95 -18.76 -8.53
C LYS A 452 3.36 -18.16 -8.62
N GLU A 453 3.48 -16.93 -9.13
CA GLU A 453 4.77 -16.28 -9.41
C GLU A 453 5.18 -15.30 -8.29
N ILE A 454 4.23 -14.61 -7.67
CA ILE A 454 4.48 -13.69 -6.55
C ILE A 454 3.92 -14.29 -5.25
N VAL A 455 4.77 -15.06 -4.58
CA VAL A 455 4.48 -15.74 -3.31
C VAL A 455 4.57 -14.74 -2.14
N GLN A 456 3.65 -14.86 -1.17
CA GLN A 456 3.51 -13.92 -0.04
C GLN A 456 4.62 -14.12 1.03
N PRO A 457 5.40 -13.06 1.35
CA PRO A 457 6.36 -13.11 2.46
C PRO A 457 5.70 -13.37 3.81
N PHE A 458 6.37 -14.14 4.67
CA PHE A 458 5.98 -14.52 6.04
C PHE A 458 4.76 -15.45 6.17
N GLY A 459 3.84 -15.46 5.20
CA GLY A 459 2.75 -16.43 5.11
C GLY A 459 3.16 -17.68 4.32
N GLU A 460 3.46 -17.51 3.03
CA GLU A 460 3.71 -18.63 2.11
C GLU A 460 5.19 -19.06 2.06
N TYR A 461 6.12 -18.17 2.41
CA TYR A 461 7.54 -18.49 2.64
C TYR A 461 8.15 -17.59 3.72
N LEU A 462 9.25 -18.03 4.35
CA LEU A 462 10.03 -17.21 5.29
C LEU A 462 11.20 -16.50 4.57
N PRO A 463 11.17 -15.16 4.39
CA PRO A 463 12.36 -14.42 3.94
C PRO A 463 13.50 -14.58 4.94
N MET A 464 14.76 -14.59 4.48
CA MET A 464 15.94 -14.58 5.34
C MET A 464 15.88 -15.61 6.50
N ALA A 465 15.38 -16.82 6.23
CA ALA A 465 15.03 -17.82 7.25
C ALA A 465 16.13 -18.07 8.29
N GLY A 466 17.40 -18.17 7.85
CA GLY A 466 18.56 -18.37 8.74
C GLY A 466 18.86 -17.22 9.71
N LEU A 467 18.25 -16.04 9.54
CA LEU A 467 18.27 -14.96 10.53
C LEU A 467 16.98 -14.99 11.36
N LEU A 468 15.82 -15.03 10.69
CA LEU A 468 14.53 -14.80 11.33
C LEU A 468 14.08 -15.94 12.25
N LYS A 469 14.48 -17.19 11.99
CA LYS A 469 14.26 -18.31 12.91
C LYS A 469 14.97 -18.15 14.27
N HIS A 470 16.08 -17.41 14.32
CA HIS A 470 16.76 -17.10 15.59
C HIS A 470 16.16 -15.89 16.33
N LEU A 471 15.30 -15.10 15.68
CA LEU A 471 14.72 -13.88 16.24
C LEU A 471 13.26 -14.06 16.71
N SER A 472 12.54 -15.08 16.23
CA SER A 472 11.14 -15.28 16.60
C SER A 472 10.65 -16.72 16.43
N GLY A 473 9.97 -17.26 17.44
CA GLY A 473 9.25 -18.54 17.34
C GLY A 473 8.04 -18.53 16.40
N TYR A 474 7.62 -17.36 15.89
CA TYR A 474 6.63 -17.30 14.80
C TYR A 474 7.21 -17.73 13.44
N ALA A 475 8.53 -17.75 13.29
CA ALA A 475 9.20 -18.03 12.01
C ALA A 475 8.92 -19.44 11.46
N ASP A 476 8.72 -20.43 12.34
CA ASP A 476 8.41 -21.82 11.95
C ASP A 476 6.95 -22.04 11.52
N ARG A 477 6.10 -20.99 11.52
CA ARG A 477 4.73 -21.04 10.99
C ARG A 477 4.60 -20.66 9.52
N ALA A 478 5.66 -20.14 8.91
CA ALA A 478 5.64 -19.76 7.49
C ALA A 478 5.75 -21.00 6.58
N GLY A 479 5.05 -20.97 5.45
CA GLY A 479 5.06 -22.06 4.48
C GLY A 479 6.40 -22.27 3.75
N HIS A 480 6.38 -23.20 2.80
CA HIS A 480 7.52 -23.58 1.95
C HIS A 480 7.18 -23.50 0.45
N PHE A 481 6.28 -22.57 0.08
CA PHE A 481 5.88 -22.39 -1.31
C PHE A 481 7.02 -21.82 -2.16
N VAL A 482 7.24 -22.42 -3.33
CA VAL A 482 8.26 -22.01 -4.29
C VAL A 482 7.60 -21.21 -5.43
N PRO A 483 8.04 -19.96 -5.70
CA PRO A 483 7.53 -19.16 -6.81
C PRO A 483 7.93 -19.76 -8.16
N ARG A 484 7.01 -19.73 -9.13
CA ARG A 484 7.20 -20.32 -10.46
C ARG A 484 6.88 -19.28 -11.54
N PRO A 485 7.80 -18.97 -12.47
CA PRO A 485 7.52 -18.03 -13.54
C PRO A 485 6.64 -18.68 -14.62
N GLY A 486 5.56 -18.01 -15.01
CA GLY A 486 4.64 -18.47 -16.06
C GLY A 486 4.27 -17.38 -17.06
N THR A 487 3.30 -17.66 -17.93
CA THR A 487 2.63 -16.64 -18.77
C THR A 487 1.65 -15.79 -17.95
N GLY A 488 1.15 -16.33 -16.82
CA GLY A 488 -0.01 -15.79 -16.10
C GLY A 488 -1.33 -16.04 -16.83
N VAL A 489 -1.38 -16.96 -17.79
CA VAL A 489 -2.56 -17.27 -18.61
C VAL A 489 -2.77 -18.76 -18.68
N VAL A 490 -4.03 -19.20 -18.50
CA VAL A 490 -4.49 -20.57 -18.79
C VAL A 490 -5.61 -20.53 -19.83
N HIS A 491 -5.74 -21.56 -20.65
CA HIS A 491 -6.84 -21.71 -21.59
C HIS A 491 -7.92 -22.62 -20.99
N ILE A 492 -9.11 -22.07 -20.79
CA ILE A 492 -10.27 -22.82 -20.31
C ILE A 492 -11.42 -22.69 -21.32
N ALA A 493 -11.93 -23.82 -21.80
CA ALA A 493 -12.91 -23.89 -22.90
C ALA A 493 -12.53 -23.02 -24.13
N GLY A 494 -11.23 -22.93 -24.44
CA GLY A 494 -10.66 -22.10 -25.53
C GLY A 494 -10.48 -20.61 -25.20
N VAL A 495 -10.92 -20.14 -24.02
CA VAL A 495 -10.77 -18.75 -23.58
C VAL A 495 -9.44 -18.59 -22.83
N PRO A 496 -8.55 -17.66 -23.24
CA PRO A 496 -7.35 -17.31 -22.47
C PRO A 496 -7.76 -16.45 -21.25
N VAL A 497 -7.67 -17.03 -20.06
CA VAL A 497 -7.97 -16.38 -18.79
C VAL A 497 -6.66 -16.02 -18.09
N GLY A 498 -6.51 -14.74 -17.73
CA GLY A 498 -5.36 -14.25 -16.98
C GLY A 498 -5.55 -14.49 -15.50
N VAL A 499 -4.64 -15.22 -14.87
CA VAL A 499 -4.74 -15.61 -13.45
C VAL A 499 -3.83 -14.72 -12.62
N THR A 500 -4.36 -14.17 -11.54
CA THR A 500 -3.58 -13.50 -10.48
C THR A 500 -4.08 -13.99 -9.14
N THR A 501 -3.40 -14.98 -8.56
CA THR A 501 -3.88 -15.70 -7.38
C THR A 501 -3.71 -14.85 -6.12
N CYS A 502 -4.80 -14.51 -5.43
CA CYS A 502 -4.80 -13.83 -4.14
C CYS A 502 -3.89 -12.58 -4.16
N TRP A 503 -2.83 -12.60 -3.36
CA TRP A 503 -1.74 -11.62 -3.26
C TRP A 503 -1.26 -11.04 -4.59
N GLU A 504 -1.29 -11.78 -5.71
CA GLU A 504 -0.76 -11.31 -7.00
C GLU A 504 -1.55 -10.14 -7.61
N VAL A 505 -2.86 -10.02 -7.34
CA VAL A 505 -3.73 -8.99 -7.94
C VAL A 505 -3.28 -7.56 -7.63
N ILE A 506 -2.63 -7.35 -6.47
CA ILE A 506 -2.15 -6.04 -6.05
C ILE A 506 -0.87 -5.60 -6.79
N PHE A 507 -0.15 -6.50 -7.46
CA PHE A 507 1.09 -6.17 -8.14
C PHE A 507 0.87 -5.84 -9.62
N ASP A 508 1.11 -4.59 -9.99
CA ASP A 508 1.10 -4.04 -11.36
C ASP A 508 1.68 -4.96 -12.46
N ARG A 509 2.65 -5.81 -12.13
CA ARG A 509 3.31 -6.71 -13.08
C ARG A 509 2.47 -7.95 -13.44
N ALA A 510 1.66 -8.50 -12.54
CA ALA A 510 0.99 -9.79 -12.75
C ALA A 510 -0.18 -9.72 -13.76
N PRO A 511 -1.25 -8.92 -13.54
CA PRO A 511 -2.36 -8.85 -14.49
C PRO A 511 -1.92 -8.23 -15.82
N ARG A 512 -0.98 -7.28 -15.79
CA ARG A 512 -0.35 -6.69 -16.99
C ARG A 512 0.39 -7.73 -17.83
N LYS A 513 1.11 -8.68 -17.21
CA LYS A 513 1.80 -9.78 -17.88
C LYS A 513 0.79 -10.72 -18.54
N ALA A 514 -0.23 -11.15 -17.81
CA ALA A 514 -1.30 -12.00 -18.32
C ALA A 514 -2.02 -11.38 -19.54
N VAL A 515 -2.43 -10.12 -19.44
CA VAL A 515 -3.14 -9.40 -20.51
C VAL A 515 -2.25 -9.16 -21.74
N ARG A 516 -0.96 -8.91 -21.56
CA ARG A 516 0.00 -8.85 -22.69
C ARG A 516 0.26 -10.20 -23.34
N ASN A 517 0.08 -11.29 -22.60
CA ASN A 517 0.15 -12.67 -23.09
C ASN A 517 -1.20 -13.19 -23.64
N GLY A 518 -2.17 -12.29 -23.86
CA GLY A 518 -3.40 -12.60 -24.58
C GLY A 518 -4.65 -12.81 -23.72
N ALA A 519 -4.58 -12.66 -22.39
CA ALA A 519 -5.75 -12.84 -21.53
C ALA A 519 -6.93 -11.93 -21.95
N GLN A 520 -8.10 -12.54 -22.09
CA GLN A 520 -9.37 -11.88 -22.46
C GLN A 520 -10.29 -11.59 -21.27
N LEU A 521 -10.02 -12.25 -20.15
CA LEU A 521 -10.64 -12.07 -18.83
C LEU A 521 -9.53 -12.11 -17.77
N LEU A 522 -9.79 -11.56 -16.59
CA LEU A 522 -8.96 -11.76 -15.41
C LEU A 522 -9.70 -12.63 -14.39
N ALA A 523 -8.98 -13.53 -13.72
CA ALA A 523 -9.46 -14.31 -12.61
C ALA A 523 -8.56 -14.12 -11.40
N VAL A 524 -9.19 -13.97 -10.24
CA VAL A 524 -8.55 -13.79 -8.93
C VAL A 524 -9.08 -14.90 -8.00
N PRO A 525 -8.58 -16.14 -8.12
CA PRO A 525 -8.80 -17.17 -7.10
C PRO A 525 -8.11 -16.72 -5.82
N THR A 526 -8.81 -16.70 -4.69
CA THR A 526 -8.27 -16.16 -3.43
C THR A 526 -8.79 -16.91 -2.20
N ASN A 527 -7.90 -17.17 -1.23
CA ASN A 527 -8.26 -17.83 0.01
C ASN A 527 -8.26 -16.84 1.18
N ASN A 528 -9.41 -16.21 1.40
CA ASN A 528 -9.60 -15.29 2.53
C ASN A 528 -9.94 -16.00 3.86
N ALA A 529 -9.85 -17.33 3.97
CA ALA A 529 -10.25 -18.08 5.18
C ALA A 529 -9.42 -17.73 6.43
N THR A 530 -8.18 -17.29 6.23
CA THR A 530 -7.27 -16.78 7.26
C THR A 530 -7.55 -15.34 7.67
N PHE A 531 -8.38 -14.62 6.93
CA PHE A 531 -8.59 -13.17 7.04
C PHE A 531 -10.03 -12.82 7.42
N ASN A 532 -10.32 -11.53 7.55
CA ASN A 532 -11.66 -11.01 7.81
C ASN A 532 -12.24 -10.28 6.58
N GLN A 533 -13.53 -9.96 6.65
CA GLN A 533 -14.25 -9.26 5.58
C GLN A 533 -13.54 -7.97 5.10
N ARG A 534 -12.95 -7.18 6.01
CA ARG A 534 -12.25 -5.93 5.65
C ARG A 534 -11.06 -6.17 4.72
N MET A 535 -10.30 -7.25 4.92
CA MET A 535 -9.21 -7.62 4.03
C MET A 535 -9.75 -8.05 2.66
N SER A 536 -10.82 -8.84 2.63
CA SER A 536 -11.47 -9.26 1.39
C SER A 536 -12.05 -8.08 0.59
N GLU A 537 -12.63 -7.08 1.24
CA GLU A 537 -13.09 -5.84 0.61
C GLU A 537 -11.93 -4.98 0.07
N GLN A 538 -10.78 -4.95 0.76
CA GLN A 538 -9.57 -4.30 0.26
C GLN A 538 -9.00 -5.02 -0.98
N GLU A 539 -9.00 -6.36 -0.98
CA GLU A 539 -8.60 -7.18 -2.13
C GLU A 539 -9.54 -7.00 -3.34
N LEU A 540 -10.85 -6.97 -3.09
CA LEU A 540 -11.87 -6.68 -4.09
C LEU A 540 -11.64 -5.32 -4.76
N ALA A 541 -11.24 -4.29 -4.00
CA ALA A 541 -10.88 -2.99 -4.56
C ALA A 541 -9.63 -3.04 -5.47
N PHE A 542 -8.68 -3.96 -5.23
CA PHE A 542 -7.57 -4.19 -6.16
C PHE A 542 -8.09 -4.77 -7.47
N ALA A 543 -8.93 -5.81 -7.41
CA ALA A 543 -9.54 -6.42 -8.59
C ALA A 543 -10.37 -5.40 -9.41
N LYS A 544 -11.15 -4.52 -8.76
CA LYS A 544 -11.85 -3.40 -9.41
C LYS A 544 -10.91 -2.51 -10.20
N LEU A 545 -9.80 -2.09 -9.57
CA LEU A 545 -8.83 -1.23 -10.23
C LEU A 545 -8.16 -1.93 -11.42
N ARG A 546 -7.84 -3.23 -11.32
CA ARG A 546 -7.25 -4.00 -12.42
C ARG A 546 -8.22 -4.24 -13.59
N ALA A 547 -9.51 -4.44 -13.31
CA ALA A 547 -10.56 -4.53 -14.34
C ALA A 547 -10.57 -3.27 -15.22
N VAL A 548 -10.52 -2.09 -14.59
CA VAL A 548 -10.45 -0.81 -15.30
C VAL A 548 -9.10 -0.62 -16.00
N GLU A 549 -7.97 -0.81 -15.29
CA GLU A 549 -6.61 -0.61 -15.83
C GLU A 549 -6.39 -1.37 -17.14
N HIS A 550 -6.92 -2.59 -17.24
CA HIS A 550 -6.67 -3.49 -18.36
C HIS A 550 -7.80 -3.58 -19.40
N ASP A 551 -8.94 -2.90 -19.19
CA ASP A 551 -10.18 -3.11 -19.97
C ASP A 551 -10.57 -4.60 -19.99
N ARG A 552 -10.74 -5.20 -18.81
CA ARG A 552 -11.07 -6.63 -18.63
C ARG A 552 -12.18 -6.80 -17.61
N TYR A 553 -13.05 -7.78 -17.83
CA TYR A 553 -13.88 -8.29 -16.75
C TYR A 553 -12.97 -9.06 -15.78
N ALA A 554 -13.19 -8.90 -14.48
CA ALA A 554 -12.45 -9.61 -13.43
C ALA A 554 -13.39 -10.49 -12.61
N LEU A 555 -13.07 -11.78 -12.50
CA LEU A 555 -13.78 -12.78 -11.72
C LEU A 555 -13.02 -13.00 -10.41
N VAL A 556 -13.54 -12.52 -9.29
CA VAL A 556 -12.99 -12.81 -7.96
C VAL A 556 -13.73 -14.01 -7.38
N ALA A 557 -12.99 -15.09 -7.12
CA ALA A 557 -13.52 -16.31 -6.52
C ALA A 557 -12.83 -16.52 -5.16
N GLY A 558 -13.56 -16.22 -4.09
CA GLY A 558 -13.07 -16.31 -2.72
C GLY A 558 -13.54 -17.57 -2.01
N THR A 559 -12.66 -18.24 -1.26
CA THR A 559 -13.04 -19.44 -0.46
C THR A 559 -14.09 -19.08 0.58
N THR A 560 -13.86 -17.98 1.30
CA THR A 560 -14.77 -17.37 2.29
C THR A 560 -15.02 -15.89 2.05
N GLY A 561 -14.22 -15.28 1.18
CA GLY A 561 -14.27 -13.85 0.89
C GLY A 561 -15.52 -13.44 0.13
N VAL A 562 -15.61 -12.15 -0.19
CA VAL A 562 -16.60 -11.66 -1.15
C VAL A 562 -16.13 -12.04 -2.55
N SER A 563 -16.76 -13.06 -3.13
CA SER A 563 -16.66 -13.35 -4.56
C SER A 563 -17.48 -12.31 -5.34
N ALA A 564 -17.00 -11.93 -6.52
CA ALA A 564 -17.65 -10.92 -7.35
C ALA A 564 -17.27 -11.03 -8.82
N ILE A 565 -18.16 -10.58 -9.71
CA ILE A 565 -17.86 -10.38 -11.12
C ILE A 565 -17.85 -8.88 -11.40
N ILE A 566 -16.73 -8.36 -11.88
CA ILE A 566 -16.47 -6.93 -12.03
C ILE A 566 -16.36 -6.57 -13.52
N ALA A 567 -17.03 -5.50 -13.92
CA ALA A 567 -17.00 -4.97 -15.28
C ALA A 567 -15.73 -4.13 -15.57
N PRO A 568 -15.37 -3.90 -16.85
CA PRO A 568 -14.26 -3.04 -17.25
C PRO A 568 -14.35 -1.55 -16.83
N ASP A 569 -15.46 -1.10 -16.25
CA ASP A 569 -15.58 0.24 -15.62
C ASP A 569 -15.45 0.23 -14.09
N GLY A 570 -15.16 -0.94 -13.49
CA GLY A 570 -14.98 -1.13 -12.05
C GLY A 570 -16.26 -1.42 -11.29
N ALA A 571 -17.42 -1.43 -11.97
CA ALA A 571 -18.69 -1.79 -11.35
C ALA A 571 -18.74 -3.29 -11.00
N GLU A 572 -19.18 -3.60 -9.77
CA GLU A 572 -19.61 -4.95 -9.40
C GLU A 572 -20.93 -5.24 -10.13
N LEU A 573 -20.96 -6.27 -10.96
CA LEU A 573 -22.18 -6.73 -11.62
C LEU A 573 -23.01 -7.62 -10.70
N VAL A 574 -22.32 -8.46 -9.94
CA VAL A 574 -22.89 -9.35 -8.93
C VAL A 574 -21.81 -9.70 -7.91
N ARG A 575 -22.20 -9.96 -6.66
CA ARG A 575 -21.33 -10.36 -5.55
C ARG A 575 -22.02 -11.29 -4.56
N THR A 576 -21.23 -12.05 -3.82
CA THR A 576 -21.69 -12.86 -2.68
C THR A 576 -21.65 -12.07 -1.37
N SER A 577 -22.11 -12.71 -0.30
CA SER A 577 -21.81 -12.32 1.08
C SER A 577 -20.48 -12.95 1.54
N PHE A 578 -19.85 -12.33 2.54
CA PHE A 578 -18.71 -12.92 3.23
C PHE A 578 -19.15 -14.14 4.05
N PHE A 579 -18.35 -15.20 4.05
CA PHE A 579 -18.55 -16.42 4.85
C PHE A 579 -19.87 -17.17 4.62
N THR A 580 -20.37 -17.17 3.38
CA THR A 580 -21.55 -17.95 2.95
C THR A 580 -21.23 -18.88 1.79
N PRO A 581 -21.75 -20.12 1.71
CA PRO A 581 -21.69 -20.91 0.49
C PRO A 581 -22.59 -20.29 -0.59
N ALA A 582 -22.09 -20.15 -1.81
CA ALA A 582 -22.80 -19.54 -2.93
C ALA A 582 -22.12 -19.83 -4.28
N TYR A 583 -22.80 -19.54 -5.39
CA TYR A 583 -22.19 -19.35 -6.70
C TYR A 583 -22.65 -18.02 -7.32
N LEU A 584 -21.92 -17.58 -8.35
CA LEU A 584 -22.24 -16.45 -9.21
C LEU A 584 -22.22 -16.93 -10.65
N ASP A 585 -23.26 -16.65 -11.42
CA ASP A 585 -23.43 -17.03 -12.82
C ASP A 585 -23.82 -15.80 -13.64
N ILE A 586 -22.97 -15.38 -14.58
CA ILE A 586 -23.27 -14.18 -15.38
C ILE A 586 -22.61 -14.20 -16.75
N GLN A 587 -23.22 -13.50 -17.70
CA GLN A 587 -22.61 -13.24 -19.00
C GLN A 587 -21.59 -12.10 -18.89
N VAL A 588 -20.34 -12.39 -19.25
CA VAL A 588 -19.26 -11.40 -19.44
C VAL A 588 -18.89 -11.29 -20.93
N ARG A 589 -18.03 -10.33 -21.29
CA ARG A 589 -17.60 -10.09 -22.67
C ARG A 589 -16.09 -10.30 -22.81
N LEU A 590 -15.65 -11.04 -23.82
CA LEU A 590 -14.23 -11.32 -24.07
C LEU A 590 -13.53 -10.10 -24.68
N LYS A 591 -12.57 -9.53 -23.95
CA LYS A 591 -11.91 -8.27 -24.30
C LYS A 591 -10.50 -8.50 -24.84
N THR A 592 -10.14 -7.90 -25.98
CA THR A 592 -8.80 -8.06 -26.60
C THR A 592 -7.98 -6.77 -26.67
N ALA A 593 -8.61 -5.61 -26.53
CA ALA A 593 -7.94 -4.32 -26.55
C ALA A 593 -6.85 -4.21 -25.46
N LEU A 594 -5.84 -3.38 -25.68
CA LEU A 594 -4.77 -3.12 -24.73
C LEU A 594 -4.75 -1.62 -24.40
N THR A 595 -5.05 -1.28 -23.14
CA THR A 595 -5.03 0.09 -22.65
C THR A 595 -3.63 0.72 -22.70
N PRO A 596 -3.52 2.07 -22.71
CA PRO A 596 -2.23 2.75 -22.57
C PRO A 596 -1.41 2.29 -21.35
N ALA A 597 -2.05 2.10 -20.20
CA ALA A 597 -1.42 1.56 -18.99
C ALA A 597 -0.82 0.16 -19.22
N THR A 598 -1.54 -0.73 -19.90
CA THR A 598 -1.05 -2.07 -20.23
C THR A 598 0.13 -2.05 -21.21
N ARG A 599 0.12 -1.10 -22.15
CA ARG A 599 1.17 -0.94 -23.17
C ARG A 599 2.45 -0.31 -22.62
N TRP A 600 2.30 0.79 -21.87
CA TRP A 600 3.38 1.73 -21.56
C TRP A 600 3.54 2.03 -20.05
N GLY A 601 2.70 1.48 -19.18
CA GLY A 601 2.75 1.69 -17.72
C GLY A 601 4.15 1.57 -17.10
N PRO A 602 4.97 0.55 -17.42
CA PRO A 602 6.34 0.46 -16.91
C PRO A 602 7.24 1.63 -17.33
N ILE A 603 7.10 2.11 -18.58
CA ILE A 603 7.89 3.22 -19.11
C ILE A 603 7.49 4.52 -18.40
N LEU A 604 6.19 4.78 -18.26
CA LEU A 604 5.69 5.92 -17.51
C LEU A 604 6.18 5.91 -16.06
N GLN A 605 6.07 4.76 -15.38
CA GLN A 605 6.52 4.60 -14.01
C GLN A 605 8.01 4.90 -13.84
N TRP A 606 8.86 4.40 -14.74
CA TRP A 606 10.30 4.74 -14.74
C TRP A 606 10.56 6.22 -15.00
N VAL A 607 9.82 6.87 -15.92
CA VAL A 607 9.92 8.31 -16.16
C VAL A 607 9.53 9.12 -14.93
N LEU A 608 8.44 8.76 -14.24
CA LEU A 608 8.00 9.42 -13.01
C LEU A 608 9.04 9.28 -11.89
N VAL A 609 9.58 8.08 -11.67
CA VAL A 609 10.61 7.81 -10.65
C VAL A 609 11.92 8.53 -10.96
N ALA A 610 12.39 8.49 -12.22
CA ALA A 610 13.59 9.21 -12.64
C ALA A 610 13.44 10.73 -12.49
N THR A 611 12.27 11.27 -12.83
CA THR A 611 11.95 12.70 -12.66
C THR A 611 11.94 13.08 -11.18
N ALA A 612 11.32 12.27 -10.30
CA ALA A 612 11.34 12.51 -8.87
C ALA A 612 12.79 12.53 -8.30
N GLY A 613 13.65 11.60 -8.73
CA GLY A 613 15.07 11.60 -8.37
C GLY A 613 15.82 12.85 -8.83
N ALA A 614 15.61 13.28 -10.08
CA ALA A 614 16.21 14.51 -10.62
C ALA A 614 15.74 15.78 -9.86
N VAL A 615 14.46 15.85 -9.51
CA VAL A 615 13.87 16.97 -8.75
C VAL A 615 14.38 17.00 -7.31
N ILE A 616 14.57 15.85 -6.66
CA ILE A 616 15.22 15.76 -5.34
C ILE A 616 16.66 16.30 -5.42
N LEU A 617 17.45 15.86 -6.41
CA LEU A 617 18.82 16.36 -6.62
C LEU A 617 18.85 17.88 -6.88
N ALA A 618 17.91 18.40 -7.67
CA ALA A 618 17.74 19.83 -7.90
C ALA A 618 17.42 20.59 -6.60
N GLY A 619 16.54 20.05 -5.75
CA GLY A 619 16.22 20.62 -4.44
C GLY A 619 17.42 20.63 -3.48
N ILE A 620 18.19 19.54 -3.41
CA ILE A 620 19.43 19.46 -2.60
C ILE A 620 20.44 20.53 -3.06
N ARG A 621 20.61 20.70 -4.38
CA ARG A 621 21.50 21.71 -4.97
C ARG A 621 21.00 23.13 -4.71
N HIS A 622 19.71 23.39 -4.91
CA HIS A 622 19.06 24.68 -4.67
C HIS A 622 19.22 25.13 -3.21
N ASN A 623 19.06 24.20 -2.26
CA ASN A 623 19.19 24.49 -0.83
C ASN A 623 20.65 24.57 -0.34
N GLY A 624 21.64 24.43 -1.23
CA GLY A 624 23.05 24.56 -0.91
C GLY A 624 23.62 23.44 -0.01
N TRP A 625 23.01 22.25 -0.03
CA TRP A 625 23.38 21.13 0.86
C TRP A 625 24.57 20.30 0.37
N PHE A 626 24.99 20.47 -0.88
CA PHE A 626 26.32 20.02 -1.28
C PHE A 626 27.35 20.82 -0.51
N LEU A 627 28.27 20.11 0.17
CA LEU A 627 29.43 20.69 0.86
C LEU A 627 30.04 21.77 -0.05
N ARG A 628 30.03 23.03 0.41
CA ARG A 628 30.80 24.08 -0.24
C ARG A 628 32.23 23.56 -0.35
N PRO A 629 32.85 23.54 -1.54
CA PRO A 629 34.28 23.28 -1.63
C PRO A 629 34.96 24.24 -0.66
N MET A 630 35.82 23.72 0.23
CA MET A 630 36.56 24.60 1.13
C MET A 630 37.33 25.59 0.26
N ARG A 631 36.86 26.84 0.20
CA ARG A 631 37.67 27.93 -0.34
C ARG A 631 38.92 27.92 0.52
N ARG A 632 40.06 27.55 -0.07
CA ARG A 632 41.36 27.78 0.55
C ARG A 632 41.35 29.24 1.01
N ARG A 633 41.53 29.43 2.30
CA ARG A 633 41.59 30.76 2.92
C ARG A 633 42.63 31.54 2.11
N PRO A 634 42.31 32.74 1.59
CA PRO A 634 43.36 33.61 1.06
C PRO A 634 44.43 33.76 2.15
N ALA A 635 45.70 33.68 1.77
CA ALA A 635 46.76 34.03 2.70
C ALA A 635 46.52 35.48 3.20
N PRO A 636 46.88 35.81 4.45
CA PRO A 636 46.88 37.20 4.89
C PRO A 636 47.76 38.02 3.92
N PRO A 637 47.39 39.27 3.59
CA PRO A 637 48.34 40.14 2.93
C PRO A 637 49.53 40.37 3.86
N ASP A 638 50.74 40.31 3.30
CA ASP A 638 51.96 40.62 4.04
C ASP A 638 51.88 42.03 4.62
N GLN A 639 52.23 42.17 5.90
CA GLN A 639 52.35 43.48 6.54
C GLN A 639 53.59 44.20 5.97
N PRO A 640 53.53 45.52 5.69
CA PRO A 640 54.73 46.29 5.43
C PRO A 640 55.59 46.28 6.70
N SER A 641 56.88 45.99 6.54
CA SER A 641 57.87 46.02 7.61
C SER A 641 58.17 47.44 8.08
N ASP A 642 58.31 47.61 9.39
CA ASP A 642 58.67 48.88 10.04
C ASP A 642 60.02 49.46 9.55
N GLU A 643 60.15 50.77 9.72
CA GLU A 643 61.30 51.62 9.37
C GLU A 643 62.58 51.30 10.16
N PRO A 644 63.76 51.67 9.62
CA PRO A 644 64.91 52.08 10.42
C PRO A 644 65.08 53.61 10.40
N GLU A 645 65.29 54.20 11.58
CA GLU A 645 65.47 55.65 11.80
C GLU A 645 66.69 56.24 11.06
N GLU A 646 66.55 57.44 10.49
CA GLU A 646 67.67 58.29 10.06
C GLU A 646 68.22 59.13 11.23
N PRO A 647 69.54 59.17 11.48
CA PRO A 647 70.16 60.14 12.38
C PRO A 647 70.49 61.45 11.66
N THR A 648 70.12 62.58 12.27
CA THR A 648 70.39 63.92 11.74
C THR A 648 71.85 64.34 11.86
N ALA A 649 72.42 64.90 10.78
CA ALA A 649 73.65 65.68 10.84
C ALA A 649 73.69 66.75 9.74
N SER A 650 74.03 67.98 10.13
CA SER A 650 74.23 69.13 9.24
C SER A 650 75.71 69.30 8.88
N ASP A 651 76.02 69.69 7.63
CA ASP A 651 76.58 71.02 7.27
C ASP A 651 77.34 71.02 5.90
N THR A 652 77.36 72.17 5.21
CA THR A 652 78.13 72.56 4.02
C THR A 652 77.80 71.96 2.63
N GLY A 653 77.67 72.83 1.60
CA GLY A 653 77.46 72.48 0.17
C GLY A 653 78.72 72.75 -0.71
N PRO A 654 78.64 73.20 -2.00
CA PRO A 654 77.46 73.36 -2.89
C PRO A 654 77.64 72.95 -4.40
N ALA A 655 76.52 72.69 -5.09
CA ALA A 655 76.26 72.97 -6.54
C ALA A 655 77.02 72.13 -7.66
N PRO A 656 76.80 72.35 -8.99
CA PRO A 656 75.98 71.41 -9.81
C PRO A 656 76.46 71.09 -11.27
N ASP A 657 75.80 70.15 -11.97
CA ASP A 657 75.63 70.09 -13.46
C ASP A 657 74.66 68.91 -13.80
N ARG A 658 73.58 69.03 -14.61
CA ARG A 658 73.40 69.20 -16.09
C ARG A 658 73.34 67.90 -16.91
N GLY A 659 72.52 67.92 -17.98
CA GLY A 659 72.37 66.87 -19.01
C GLY A 659 71.03 66.12 -18.85
N ASP A 660 69.90 66.56 -19.39
CA ASP A 660 69.48 66.74 -20.80
C ASP A 660 69.14 65.43 -21.56
N ASP A 661 68.03 65.52 -22.29
CA ASP A 661 67.63 64.79 -23.51
C ASP A 661 67.33 63.28 -23.50
N ASP A 662 66.59 62.73 -24.48
CA ASP A 662 65.27 63.10 -25.03
C ASP A 662 64.76 61.93 -25.93
N VAL A 663 63.47 61.94 -26.29
CA VAL A 663 62.88 61.34 -27.53
C VAL A 663 62.98 59.81 -27.83
N PRO A 664 61.82 59.11 -28.00
CA PRO A 664 61.65 57.89 -28.81
C PRO A 664 61.14 58.22 -30.24
N PRO A 665 61.21 57.33 -31.27
CA PRO A 665 60.07 56.43 -31.58
C PRO A 665 60.36 55.20 -32.51
N GLU A 666 59.29 54.57 -33.06
CA GLU A 666 59.19 53.84 -34.37
C GLU A 666 59.90 52.48 -34.55
N GLN A 667 59.48 51.48 -35.34
CA GLN A 667 58.45 51.13 -36.36
C GLN A 667 58.56 49.57 -36.48
N GLY A 668 57.75 48.74 -37.16
CA GLY A 668 56.56 48.88 -38.01
C GLY A 668 56.45 47.65 -38.95
N SER A 669 55.23 47.21 -39.30
CA SER A 669 54.89 46.22 -40.36
C SER A 669 55.35 44.74 -40.20
N ASP A 670 54.96 43.78 -41.05
CA ASP A 670 53.62 43.30 -41.49
C ASP A 670 53.80 41.94 -42.24
N TYR A 671 52.72 41.21 -42.54
CA TYR A 671 52.61 40.08 -43.50
C TYR A 671 53.25 38.68 -43.20
N THR A 672 52.79 37.70 -44.00
CA THR A 672 52.75 36.23 -43.76
C THR A 672 53.43 35.44 -44.93
N PRO A 673 53.11 34.15 -45.22
CA PRO A 673 53.49 32.86 -44.57
C PRO A 673 54.40 31.96 -45.47
N LEU A 674 54.77 30.73 -45.03
CA LEU A 674 54.59 29.43 -45.78
C LEU A 674 55.47 28.23 -45.31
N HIS A 675 54.94 27.00 -45.50
CA HIS A 675 55.62 25.70 -45.74
C HIS A 675 56.49 25.04 -44.62
N HIS A 676 56.64 23.69 -44.47
CA HIS A 676 56.06 22.52 -45.18
C HIS A 676 56.29 21.17 -44.40
N LYS A 677 55.41 20.15 -44.65
CA LYS A 677 55.67 18.66 -44.60
C LYS A 677 56.08 18.03 -43.23
N SER A 678 55.87 16.75 -42.91
CA SER A 678 55.26 15.53 -43.51
C SER A 678 55.04 14.49 -42.37
N GLY A 679 54.26 13.40 -42.45
CA GLY A 679 53.43 12.81 -43.49
C GLY A 679 52.65 11.56 -42.98
N ARG A 680 51.59 11.17 -43.72
CA ARG A 680 50.74 9.95 -43.56
C ARG A 680 51.27 8.85 -44.53
N PRO A 681 50.86 7.53 -44.52
CA PRO A 681 49.45 7.09 -44.75
C PRO A 681 49.04 5.69 -44.18
N PRO A 682 47.81 5.18 -44.45
CA PRO A 682 47.23 3.97 -43.85
C PRO A 682 46.99 2.78 -44.82
N ARG A 683 46.40 1.69 -44.30
CA ARG A 683 45.76 0.57 -45.04
C ARG A 683 44.44 0.14 -44.36
N ASN A 684 43.70 -0.79 -44.95
CA ASN A 684 42.50 -0.51 -45.76
C ASN A 684 41.76 -1.83 -46.12
N LEU A 685 40.43 -1.77 -46.33
CA LEU A 685 39.52 -2.87 -46.78
C LEU A 685 39.33 -4.06 -45.81
N GLY A 686 38.18 -4.75 -45.75
CA GLY A 686 36.95 -4.60 -46.58
C GLY A 686 35.72 -5.38 -46.05
N ARG A 687 34.65 -5.42 -46.85
CA ARG A 687 33.34 -6.06 -46.58
C ARG A 687 33.41 -7.59 -46.51
N HIS A 688 32.47 -8.23 -45.81
CA HIS A 688 31.68 -9.35 -46.40
C HIS A 688 30.28 -9.51 -45.76
N ARG A 689 29.37 -10.18 -46.50
CA ARG A 689 27.98 -10.52 -46.11
C ARG A 689 27.89 -11.99 -45.68
N GLY A 690 26.89 -12.32 -44.84
CA GLY A 690 25.99 -13.46 -45.09
C GLY A 690 26.07 -14.68 -44.18
N ALA A 691 24.89 -15.04 -43.63
CA ALA A 691 24.37 -16.37 -43.29
C ALA A 691 25.30 -17.45 -42.66
N THR A 692 25.01 -17.77 -41.40
CA THR A 692 24.24 -18.99 -41.00
C THR A 692 23.49 -18.69 -39.71
#